data_AF-A0A3B3HH74-F1
#
_entry.id   AF-A0A3B3HH74-F1
#
_cell.length_a   1.000
_cell.length_b   1.000
_cell.length_c   1.000
_cell.angle_alpha   90.00
_cell.angle_beta   90.00
_cell.angle_gamma   90.00
#
_symmetry.space_group_name_H-M   'P 1'
#
loop_
_entity.id
_entity.type
_entity.pdbx_description
1 polymer ?
#
loop_
_entity_poly.entity_id
_entity_poly.type
_entity_poly.pdbx_seq_one_letter_code
_entity_poly.pdbx_strand_id
1 'polypeptide(L)'
;MSSRFAGGGGRRGRRGGGRGHRDNSRERWDRGGSSSFDQEDQGGASGPRDRPPPHLKGREIGLWYARYGAVRRKQADRRSRAVVHMDEAREQHITRLLNSVQNDQLGPKRDSRDARASTSYSRQTDARDSSHCYFDGDLPEEEKIKAEVKSEDEEEEDFTKCSISRETVKDEPPDNWDGDEEKEEKEKKIKQEKDLEYLFQEVVRDQSLDDYLKSDFRNKTFEPKYKEMLKFREKLPSYSKKEDLVELINSNRVLVVSGETGCGKTTQVTQFILDDYINRGVGSLCRVVCTQPRRISAISVAERVAAERGESVGNGNSCGYQIRLQSRLPRRQGSILYCTTGIILQWLRSDPTLSSISHLVLDEIHERNLQSDVLLIIVKDLLRMRDDLKVILMSATLNAEKFSKYFDNCPMIHIPGLTFPVEEFLLEDVVEMIRYRPQNQDRRPAWKRGFWQGRQLRSEKEAKEAEYKESWPCYARTLQGRYSDSTIQTLEVLDSDDKIDLELILALICHIVRSEEEGAILVFLPGWDNISGLNDLLMAQTMFRSDRFVIIPLHSLMPTVNQTQVFKRPPPGVRKIVIATNIAETSITIDDVVYVIDGGKIKETNFDTNNNISTMTAEWVSLANAKQRKGRAGRVCPGKCYHLYNGLRASLLDAYQLPEIMRTPLEELCLQIKILKLGSIGRFLEKALDRPTEEAVNLAIKNLRDLNALDHTENLTPLGFHLARLPVEPHIGKLILFGALLGCLDPVLTIAASLSFKDPFFIPLGKEKMADMRRRTLSRNSKSDHLTIVYAFQGWEDAKRRGGRYEREYCWDNFLSANTLQMIHNMKSQFAEHLKHTGFVSSKDPKDPESNINSDNEKLIKAVIVAGLYPKVATIRPSHSKKRPGVKVYTQADGKVNIHPKSVNAEEKEFNYTWLIYHLKMKTSSIFLYDCTEVSPFSLLFFGGDITIQKDEDQETIAVDKWIVFRSPARIAHLVKSLKRELDSLLQEKISNPAPVDWQNRQSKDCAVITAIIDLITTQERAAGSSGRTWASAPKGQHIYFNDADDDDD
;
A
#
# COMPACT_ATOMS: atom_id res chain seq x y z
N MET A 1 -62.69 19.56 16.82
CA MET A 1 -64.09 19.92 16.47
C MET A 1 -64.11 20.54 15.06
N SER A 2 -65.26 20.53 14.35
CA SER A 2 -65.70 21.33 13.17
C SER A 2 -64.69 22.15 12.32
N SER A 3 -64.77 22.37 10.98
CA SER A 3 -65.26 21.71 9.73
C SER A 3 -65.04 22.74 8.55
N ARG A 4 -65.36 22.62 7.24
CA ARG A 4 -66.03 21.64 6.33
C ARG A 4 -65.77 22.05 4.84
N PHE A 5 -65.81 21.11 3.87
CA PHE A 5 -65.82 21.32 2.39
C PHE A 5 -64.54 21.93 1.75
N ALA A 6 -63.98 21.54 0.58
CA ALA A 6 -64.44 21.10 -0.77
C ALA A 6 -64.70 22.26 -1.77
N GLY A 7 -64.41 22.19 -3.08
CA GLY A 7 -63.64 21.20 -3.87
C GLY A 7 -63.96 21.21 -5.40
N GLY A 8 -63.02 20.77 -6.26
CA GLY A 8 -63.30 20.17 -7.60
C GLY A 8 -63.13 20.99 -8.92
N GLY A 9 -62.42 20.38 -9.90
CA GLY A 9 -62.59 20.59 -11.37
C GLY A 9 -61.84 21.76 -12.06
N GLY A 10 -61.43 21.68 -13.34
CA GLY A 10 -61.34 20.50 -14.23
C GLY A 10 -61.05 20.75 -15.74
N ARG A 11 -60.06 20.02 -16.31
CA ARG A 11 -59.90 19.48 -17.70
C ARG A 11 -60.09 20.34 -18.99
N ARG A 12 -59.13 20.15 -19.94
CA ARG A 12 -59.13 20.44 -21.42
C ARG A 12 -59.11 21.94 -21.78
N GLY A 13 -58.59 22.44 -22.91
CA GLY A 13 -57.86 21.94 -24.12
C GLY A 13 -57.30 23.20 -24.87
N ARG A 14 -56.65 23.21 -26.05
CA ARG A 14 -56.50 22.27 -27.19
C ARG A 14 -55.23 22.65 -28.02
N ARG A 15 -54.91 21.90 -29.09
CA ARG A 15 -53.70 21.98 -29.95
C ARG A 15 -53.48 23.31 -30.72
N GLY A 16 -52.19 23.60 -31.02
CA GLY A 16 -51.73 24.44 -32.15
C GLY A 16 -50.44 25.21 -31.82
N GLY A 17 -49.36 25.26 -32.61
CA GLY A 17 -49.05 24.58 -33.87
C GLY A 17 -48.58 25.55 -34.98
N GLY A 18 -47.29 25.92 -35.04
CA GLY A 18 -46.76 26.82 -36.07
C GLY A 18 -45.22 26.94 -36.08
N ARG A 19 -44.65 27.24 -37.26
CA ARG A 19 -43.22 27.52 -37.52
C ARG A 19 -43.05 28.96 -38.04
N GLY A 20 -41.88 29.56 -37.84
CA GLY A 20 -41.49 30.90 -38.33
C GLY A 20 -40.63 31.61 -37.27
N HIS A 21 -39.31 31.89 -37.40
CA HIS A 21 -38.41 32.19 -38.52
C HIS A 21 -38.48 33.65 -38.99
N ARG A 22 -37.30 34.34 -38.99
CA ARG A 22 -37.02 35.69 -39.54
C ARG A 22 -37.59 36.90 -38.78
N ASP A 23 -37.03 38.12 -38.91
CA ASP A 23 -35.61 38.50 -39.04
C ASP A 23 -35.42 40.00 -38.70
N ASN A 24 -34.20 40.35 -38.24
CA ASN A 24 -33.41 41.56 -38.53
C ASN A 24 -33.99 43.02 -38.55
N SER A 25 -33.17 43.94 -38.01
CA SER A 25 -32.93 45.36 -38.45
C SER A 25 -33.57 46.57 -37.73
N ARG A 26 -32.75 47.65 -37.61
CA ARG A 26 -33.08 49.11 -37.63
C ARG A 26 -33.77 49.80 -36.44
N GLU A 27 -33.59 51.12 -36.17
CA GLU A 27 -32.47 52.08 -36.40
C GLU A 27 -32.72 53.40 -35.60
N ARG A 28 -31.70 53.97 -34.93
CA ARG A 28 -31.66 55.34 -34.33
C ARG A 28 -32.70 55.66 -33.22
N TRP A 29 -32.72 56.78 -32.49
CA TRP A 29 -32.53 58.23 -32.78
C TRP A 29 -31.65 59.01 -31.74
N ASP A 30 -31.45 60.32 -31.97
CA ASP A 30 -30.49 61.23 -31.28
C ASP A 30 -31.14 62.30 -30.34
N ARG A 31 -30.33 62.94 -29.45
CA ARG A 31 -30.61 64.10 -28.55
C ARG A 31 -31.47 63.80 -27.29
N GLY A 32 -31.38 64.48 -26.13
CA GLY A 32 -30.57 65.61 -25.59
C GLY A 32 -31.41 66.43 -24.56
N GLY A 33 -30.93 67.16 -23.53
CA GLY A 33 -29.60 67.48 -22.95
C GLY A 33 -29.71 68.60 -21.87
N SER A 34 -28.67 68.89 -21.06
CA SER A 34 -28.62 69.87 -19.90
C SER A 34 -29.53 69.51 -18.69
N SER A 35 -29.35 69.92 -17.41
CA SER A 35 -28.36 70.69 -16.58
C SER A 35 -28.80 70.57 -15.08
N SER A 36 -28.11 70.91 -13.97
CA SER A 36 -26.73 71.33 -13.57
C SER A 36 -26.68 71.48 -12.01
N PHE A 37 -25.48 71.60 -11.37
CA PHE A 37 -25.23 71.83 -9.91
C PHE A 37 -25.64 70.68 -8.95
N ASP A 38 -25.02 70.46 -7.78
CA ASP A 38 -23.62 70.63 -7.33
C ASP A 38 -23.42 69.86 -6.00
N GLN A 39 -22.31 69.12 -5.80
CA GLN A 39 -21.68 68.94 -4.48
C GLN A 39 -20.29 68.23 -4.51
N GLU A 40 -19.30 68.99 -4.05
CA GLU A 40 -18.03 68.72 -3.34
C GLU A 40 -17.27 67.36 -3.41
N ASP A 41 -15.95 67.49 -3.30
CA ASP A 41 -14.92 66.45 -3.43
C ASP A 41 -14.48 65.87 -2.08
N GLN A 42 -14.32 64.53 -2.00
CA GLN A 42 -13.42 63.88 -1.05
C GLN A 42 -12.62 62.77 -1.74
N GLY A 43 -11.31 63.00 -1.87
CA GLY A 43 -10.43 62.20 -2.71
C GLY A 43 -10.19 60.76 -2.25
N GLY A 44 -10.47 59.80 -3.13
CA GLY A 44 -10.05 58.40 -3.02
C GLY A 44 -9.05 58.03 -4.12
N ALA A 45 -7.75 58.03 -3.81
CA ALA A 45 -6.69 57.82 -4.79
C ALA A 45 -6.76 56.43 -5.47
N SER A 46 -7.28 56.39 -6.69
CA SER A 46 -7.35 55.18 -7.52
C SER A 46 -6.19 55.16 -8.52
N GLY A 47 -5.32 54.15 -8.38
CA GLY A 47 -4.14 54.00 -9.24
C GLY A 47 -4.48 53.82 -10.73
N PRO A 48 -3.55 54.18 -11.65
CA PRO A 48 -3.82 54.21 -13.08
C PRO A 48 -4.25 52.83 -13.62
N ARG A 49 -5.28 52.82 -14.47
CA ARG A 49 -5.66 51.62 -15.22
C ARG A 49 -4.74 51.46 -16.43
N ASP A 50 -3.80 50.53 -16.34
CA ASP A 50 -2.87 50.21 -17.43
C ASP A 50 -3.62 49.92 -18.74
N ARG A 51 -3.38 50.75 -19.76
CA ARG A 51 -3.85 50.52 -21.13
C ARG A 51 -2.66 50.17 -22.03
N PRO A 52 -2.84 49.34 -23.07
CA PRO A 52 -1.83 49.17 -24.10
C PRO A 52 -1.49 50.52 -24.76
N PRO A 53 -0.22 50.77 -25.12
CA PRO A 53 0.18 51.97 -25.86
C PRO A 53 -0.70 52.22 -27.10
N PRO A 54 -1.11 53.49 -27.36
CA PRO A 54 -2.16 53.81 -28.34
C PRO A 54 -1.80 53.54 -29.81
N HIS A 55 -0.55 53.16 -30.10
CA HIS A 55 -0.10 52.79 -31.44
C HIS A 55 -0.34 51.31 -31.79
N LEU A 56 -0.51 50.42 -30.81
CA LEU A 56 -0.65 48.97 -31.03
C LEU A 56 -2.03 48.62 -31.62
N LYS A 57 -2.09 47.69 -32.58
CA LYS A 57 -3.35 47.28 -33.24
C LYS A 57 -3.54 45.76 -33.28
N GLY A 58 -4.79 45.33 -33.13
CA GLY A 58 -5.22 43.93 -33.33
C GLY A 58 -4.39 42.90 -32.56
N ARG A 59 -3.65 42.05 -33.30
CA ARG A 59 -2.81 40.96 -32.75
C ARG A 59 -1.75 41.47 -31.77
N GLU A 60 -1.26 42.70 -31.96
CA GLU A 60 -0.25 43.33 -31.08
C GLU A 60 -0.81 43.66 -29.70
N ILE A 61 -2.08 44.09 -29.62
CA ILE A 61 -2.77 44.31 -28.35
C ILE A 61 -2.93 42.99 -27.59
N GLY A 62 -3.26 41.90 -28.30
CA GLY A 62 -3.29 40.55 -27.74
C GLY A 62 -1.92 40.09 -27.20
N LEU A 63 -0.85 40.32 -27.97
CA LEU A 63 0.52 40.07 -27.54
C LEU A 63 0.95 40.94 -26.35
N TRP A 64 0.51 42.21 -26.30
CA TRP A 64 0.76 43.09 -25.18
C TRP A 64 0.06 42.60 -23.91
N TYR A 65 -1.24 42.25 -23.96
CA TYR A 65 -1.94 41.67 -22.81
C TYR A 65 -1.36 40.30 -22.41
N ALA A 66 -0.85 39.49 -23.35
CA ALA A 66 -0.17 38.24 -23.04
C ALA A 66 1.18 38.47 -22.31
N ARG A 67 2.00 39.40 -22.80
CA ARG A 67 3.28 39.80 -22.16
C ARG A 67 3.02 40.48 -20.82
N TYR A 68 2.13 41.46 -20.76
CA TYR A 68 1.76 42.18 -19.53
C TYR A 68 1.15 41.23 -18.49
N GLY A 69 0.28 40.31 -18.92
CA GLY A 69 -0.24 39.23 -18.09
C GLY A 69 0.84 38.25 -17.62
N ALA A 70 1.92 38.01 -18.40
CA ALA A 70 3.07 37.22 -17.97
C ALA A 70 3.95 37.98 -16.96
N VAL A 71 4.23 39.27 -17.18
CA VAL A 71 4.95 40.15 -16.24
C VAL A 71 4.19 40.26 -14.92
N ARG A 72 2.88 40.54 -14.96
CA ARG A 72 2.04 40.62 -13.74
C ARG A 72 1.94 39.28 -13.01
N ARG A 73 2.02 38.14 -13.72
CA ARG A 73 2.15 36.81 -13.11
C ARG A 73 3.51 36.62 -12.44
N LYS A 74 4.63 36.94 -13.11
CA LYS A 74 5.98 36.92 -12.49
C LYS A 74 6.06 37.83 -11.26
N GLN A 75 5.49 39.03 -11.32
CA GLN A 75 5.52 39.99 -10.23
C GLN A 75 4.63 39.57 -9.05
N ALA A 76 3.49 38.92 -9.30
CA ALA A 76 2.67 38.29 -8.26
C ALA A 76 3.36 37.06 -7.64
N ASP A 77 4.01 36.24 -8.46
CA ASP A 77 4.79 35.07 -8.03
C ASP A 77 5.96 35.49 -7.13
N ARG A 78 6.78 36.46 -7.55
CA ARG A 78 7.82 37.11 -6.71
C ARG A 78 7.25 37.61 -5.38
N ARG A 79 6.08 38.27 -5.39
CA ARG A 79 5.42 38.80 -4.17
C ARG A 79 4.91 37.68 -3.25
N SER A 80 4.62 36.48 -3.76
CA SER A 80 4.11 35.34 -2.98
C SER A 80 5.19 34.32 -2.58
N ARG A 81 6.46 34.53 -2.93
CA ARG A 81 7.58 33.74 -2.39
C ARG A 81 7.68 33.92 -0.88
N ALA A 82 7.83 32.80 -0.17
CA ALA A 82 8.11 32.79 1.27
C ALA A 82 9.39 33.56 1.60
N VAL A 83 9.43 34.16 2.80
CA VAL A 83 10.57 34.93 3.31
C VAL A 83 11.19 34.14 4.47
N VAL A 84 12.33 33.54 4.18
CA VAL A 84 13.06 32.63 5.06
C VAL A 84 14.16 33.44 5.74
N HIS A 85 13.90 33.83 6.99
CA HIS A 85 14.79 34.62 7.82
C HIS A 85 15.03 33.89 9.14
N MET A 86 16.29 33.80 9.56
CA MET A 86 16.67 33.23 10.85
C MET A 86 17.06 34.35 11.82
N ASP A 87 16.88 34.13 13.12
CA ASP A 87 17.37 35.06 14.14
C ASP A 87 18.91 35.03 14.22
N GLU A 88 19.54 36.19 14.37
CA GLU A 88 21.00 36.33 14.28
C GLU A 88 21.69 35.64 15.48
N ALA A 89 21.06 35.63 16.65
CA ALA A 89 21.56 34.88 17.81
C ALA A 89 21.55 33.35 17.56
N ARG A 90 20.56 32.84 16.82
CA ARG A 90 20.51 31.44 16.37
C ARG A 90 21.50 31.15 15.24
N GLU A 91 21.64 32.05 14.26
CA GLU A 91 22.67 31.96 13.20
C GLU A 91 24.07 31.81 13.84
N GLN A 92 24.38 32.64 14.84
CA GLN A 92 25.62 32.56 15.61
C GLN A 92 25.71 31.32 16.51
N HIS A 93 24.62 30.73 16.99
CA HIS A 93 24.66 29.49 17.79
C HIS A 93 24.96 28.26 16.92
N ILE A 94 24.23 28.08 15.82
CA ILE A 94 24.44 27.01 14.84
C ILE A 94 25.86 27.10 14.25
N THR A 95 26.33 28.31 13.93
CA THR A 95 27.71 28.51 13.45
C THR A 95 28.76 28.15 14.52
N ARG A 96 28.49 28.39 15.81
CA ARG A 96 29.39 27.95 16.89
C ARG A 96 29.44 26.43 17.02
N LEU A 97 28.29 25.74 16.93
CA LEU A 97 28.21 24.27 16.99
C LEU A 97 28.97 23.62 15.82
N LEU A 98 28.81 24.15 14.59
CA LEU A 98 29.58 23.75 13.41
C LEU A 98 31.09 23.96 13.63
N ASN A 99 31.50 25.11 14.13
CA ASN A 99 32.91 25.43 14.33
C ASN A 99 33.57 24.51 15.39
N SER A 100 32.86 24.08 16.44
CA SER A 100 33.38 23.03 17.34
C SER A 100 33.61 21.72 16.60
N VAL A 101 32.62 21.24 15.84
CA VAL A 101 32.68 19.98 15.07
C VAL A 101 33.82 19.98 14.03
N GLN A 102 34.09 21.13 13.41
CA GLN A 102 35.16 21.27 12.41
C GLN A 102 36.55 21.47 13.02
N ASN A 103 36.65 22.06 14.22
CA ASN A 103 37.94 22.24 14.91
C ASN A 103 38.50 20.92 15.46
N ASP A 104 37.66 19.98 15.86
CA ASP A 104 38.11 18.64 16.30
C ASP A 104 38.78 17.81 15.17
N GLN A 105 38.60 18.21 13.91
CA GLN A 105 39.31 17.63 12.76
C GLN A 105 40.74 18.19 12.57
N LEU A 106 41.13 19.24 13.32
CA LEU A 106 42.38 19.98 13.16
C LEU A 106 43.31 19.87 14.39
N GLY A 107 43.64 18.62 14.76
CA GLY A 107 44.75 18.35 15.67
C GLY A 107 46.07 18.99 15.19
N PRO A 108 46.89 19.56 16.08
CA PRO A 108 47.98 20.45 15.69
C PRO A 108 49.16 19.69 15.05
N LYS A 109 49.49 20.07 13.80
CA LYS A 109 50.83 19.82 13.26
C LYS A 109 51.86 20.53 14.13
N ARG A 110 52.70 19.77 14.83
CA ARG A 110 53.97 20.26 15.36
C ARG A 110 55.07 19.92 14.37
N ASP A 111 55.63 20.95 13.75
CA ASP A 111 56.73 20.79 12.80
C ASP A 111 58.00 20.26 13.47
N SER A 112 58.79 19.53 12.69
CA SER A 112 60.08 18.97 13.11
C SER A 112 61.21 20.01 13.08
N ARG A 113 62.27 19.73 13.86
CA ARG A 113 63.58 20.44 13.96
C ARG A 113 63.60 21.52 15.05
N ASP A 114 64.61 21.62 15.93
CA ASP A 114 65.94 20.98 15.90
C ASP A 114 66.49 20.48 17.27
N ALA A 115 67.34 19.45 17.16
CA ALA A 115 68.54 19.14 17.96
C ALA A 115 68.53 18.98 19.51
N ARG A 116 68.92 17.76 19.94
CA ARG A 116 69.85 17.42 21.06
C ARG A 116 69.34 17.54 22.52
N ALA A 117 69.69 16.66 23.47
CA ALA A 117 70.35 15.34 23.37
C ALA A 117 70.22 14.50 24.68
N SER A 118 70.51 13.20 24.56
CA SER A 118 71.03 12.27 25.60
C SER A 118 70.14 11.75 26.75
N THR A 119 70.10 10.40 26.84
CA THR A 119 70.05 9.56 28.08
C THR A 119 68.79 9.62 28.98
N SER A 120 68.30 8.54 29.62
CA SER A 120 68.80 7.14 29.76
C SER A 120 67.73 6.21 30.39
N TYR A 121 67.67 4.92 29.98
CA TYR A 121 67.10 3.73 30.69
C TYR A 121 65.59 3.77 31.08
N SER A 122 64.72 2.88 30.56
CA SER A 122 64.46 1.47 30.97
C SER A 122 63.63 1.37 32.29
N ARG A 123 62.52 0.60 32.43
CA ARG A 123 62.00 -0.58 31.69
C ARG A 123 60.50 -0.85 32.05
N GLN A 124 59.74 -1.52 31.15
CA GLN A 124 58.53 -2.35 31.44
C GLN A 124 57.32 -1.64 32.11
N THR A 125 56.07 -2.12 32.08
CA THR A 125 55.32 -3.24 31.44
C THR A 125 53.84 -2.80 31.34
N ASP A 126 52.96 -3.23 30.44
CA ASP A 126 52.99 -3.93 29.14
C ASP A 126 51.57 -3.75 28.48
N ALA A 127 51.30 -4.30 27.29
CA ALA A 127 50.05 -4.07 26.54
C ALA A 127 49.37 -5.37 26.02
N ARG A 128 48.05 -5.32 25.78
CA ARG A 128 47.29 -6.33 25.00
C ARG A 128 46.18 -5.68 24.18
N ASP A 129 46.21 -5.90 22.87
CA ASP A 129 45.15 -5.55 21.92
C ASP A 129 43.99 -6.56 21.93
N SER A 130 42.85 -6.14 21.40
CA SER A 130 41.74 -7.01 21.01
C SER A 130 40.98 -6.39 19.82
N SER A 131 41.47 -6.63 18.60
CA SER A 131 40.83 -6.19 17.36
C SER A 131 40.19 -7.37 16.63
N HIS A 132 38.92 -7.21 16.24
CA HIS A 132 38.23 -8.12 15.32
C HIS A 132 37.29 -7.33 14.41
N CYS A 133 37.66 -7.23 13.13
CA CYS A 133 36.79 -6.85 12.03
C CYS A 133 36.66 -8.05 11.08
N TYR A 134 35.55 -8.15 10.35
CA TYR A 134 35.30 -9.23 9.37
C TYR A 134 34.93 -8.65 8.01
N PHE A 135 35.76 -8.93 7.00
CA PHE A 135 35.43 -8.84 5.58
C PHE A 135 36.41 -9.72 4.77
N ASP A 136 35.98 -10.20 3.60
CA ASP A 136 36.69 -11.14 2.69
C ASP A 136 37.07 -12.52 3.32
N GLY A 137 37.36 -13.61 2.58
CA GLY A 137 37.27 -13.85 1.14
C GLY A 137 38.09 -15.10 0.70
N ASP A 138 37.40 -16.23 0.49
CA ASP A 138 37.72 -17.42 -0.34
C ASP A 138 39.16 -18.06 -0.42
N LEU A 139 39.19 -19.39 -0.20
CA LEU A 139 40.14 -20.43 -0.71
C LEU A 139 41.58 -20.55 -0.11
N PRO A 140 42.27 -21.72 -0.19
CA PRO A 140 41.79 -23.13 -0.18
C PRO A 140 42.63 -24.13 0.68
N GLU A 141 42.08 -25.35 0.83
CA GLU A 141 42.61 -26.71 1.14
C GLU A 141 43.99 -27.05 1.79
N GLU A 142 43.96 -28.18 2.55
CA GLU A 142 45.05 -28.99 3.15
C GLU A 142 45.92 -28.35 4.27
N GLU A 143 46.51 -29.08 5.23
CA GLU A 143 46.74 -30.54 5.38
C GLU A 143 46.42 -31.08 6.81
N LYS A 144 46.69 -32.37 7.07
CA LYS A 144 46.31 -33.13 8.29
C LYS A 144 47.38 -33.11 9.40
N ILE A 145 47.02 -33.42 10.66
CA ILE A 145 47.60 -34.52 11.50
C ILE A 145 47.20 -34.42 13.01
N LYS A 146 46.59 -35.50 13.54
CA LYS A 146 46.69 -36.19 14.87
C LYS A 146 46.91 -35.41 16.20
N ALA A 147 46.49 -35.90 17.38
CA ALA A 147 45.51 -36.94 17.81
C ALA A 147 45.46 -36.99 19.37
N GLU A 148 44.42 -37.64 19.95
CA GLU A 148 44.47 -38.47 21.21
C GLU A 148 44.78 -37.75 22.57
N VAL A 149 44.33 -38.18 23.78
CA VAL A 149 43.37 -39.23 24.24
C VAL A 149 42.89 -39.01 25.71
N LYS A 150 41.65 -39.43 26.05
CA LYS A 150 41.06 -39.71 27.41
C LYS A 150 41.09 -38.61 28.52
N SER A 151 40.39 -38.70 29.66
CA SER A 151 39.60 -39.77 30.35
C SER A 151 38.27 -39.17 30.93
N GLU A 152 37.16 -39.91 31.12
CA GLU A 152 36.74 -40.76 32.28
C GLU A 152 36.76 -40.02 33.64
N ASP A 153 35.76 -40.06 34.56
CA ASP A 153 34.33 -40.52 34.55
C ASP A 153 33.60 -39.99 35.85
N GLU A 154 32.53 -40.66 36.35
CA GLU A 154 31.74 -40.47 37.62
C GLU A 154 30.62 -39.37 37.57
N GLU A 155 29.31 -39.67 37.61
CA GLU A 155 28.41 -40.29 38.65
C GLU A 155 27.86 -39.27 39.70
N GLU A 156 26.64 -39.34 40.26
CA GLU A 156 25.29 -39.79 39.82
C GLU A 156 24.21 -39.28 40.84
N GLU A 157 22.92 -39.25 40.46
CA GLU A 157 21.69 -39.42 41.32
C GLU A 157 21.37 -38.48 42.54
N ASP A 158 20.13 -38.34 43.07
CA ASP A 158 18.74 -38.73 42.65
C ASP A 158 17.67 -37.72 43.21
N PHE A 159 16.43 -37.84 42.74
CA PHE A 159 15.18 -37.21 43.23
C PHE A 159 14.48 -38.04 44.33
N THR A 160 13.79 -37.43 45.31
CA THR A 160 12.73 -38.17 46.05
C THR A 160 11.59 -37.31 46.61
N LYS A 161 10.48 -37.99 46.98
CA LYS A 161 9.17 -37.47 47.46
C LYS A 161 9.13 -37.55 49.03
N CYS A 162 8.10 -37.19 49.82
CA CYS A 162 6.67 -36.96 49.56
C CYS A 162 5.91 -36.30 50.76
N SER A 163 4.73 -35.72 50.50
CA SER A 163 3.46 -35.75 51.30
C SER A 163 3.23 -34.99 52.64
N ILE A 164 1.99 -34.45 52.78
CA ILE A 164 1.20 -34.12 54.02
C ILE A 164 1.66 -32.85 54.80
N SER A 165 0.82 -31.96 55.38
CA SER A 165 -0.65 -31.83 55.60
C SER A 165 -1.17 -30.37 55.47
N ARG A 166 -2.49 -30.15 55.60
CA ARG A 166 -3.17 -28.84 55.69
C ARG A 166 -2.80 -28.04 56.96
N GLU A 167 -2.80 -26.70 56.87
CA GLU A 167 -3.71 -25.85 57.67
C GLU A 167 -3.90 -24.45 57.04
N THR A 168 -4.74 -23.58 57.62
CA THR A 168 -5.28 -22.37 56.97
C THR A 168 -5.00 -21.06 57.70
N VAL A 169 -4.45 -20.07 57.00
CA VAL A 169 -4.60 -18.63 57.31
C VAL A 169 -4.83 -17.89 55.98
N LYS A 170 -5.65 -16.82 56.01
CA LYS A 170 -5.80 -15.87 54.89
C LYS A 170 -4.88 -14.68 55.12
N ASP A 171 -4.23 -14.20 54.07
CA ASP A 171 -3.88 -12.78 53.87
C ASP A 171 -3.72 -12.53 52.36
N GLU A 172 -4.07 -11.31 51.91
CA GLU A 172 -4.02 -10.90 50.49
C GLU A 172 -2.77 -10.04 50.21
N PRO A 173 -1.90 -10.42 49.27
CA PRO A 173 -0.90 -9.54 48.66
C PRO A 173 -1.40 -8.94 47.33
N PRO A 174 -0.85 -7.81 46.86
CA PRO A 174 -1.47 -6.98 45.83
C PRO A 174 -1.29 -7.46 44.38
N ASP A 175 -2.23 -7.03 43.53
CA ASP A 175 -2.22 -7.14 42.07
C ASP A 175 -0.90 -6.63 41.45
N ASN A 176 -0.16 -7.52 40.78
CA ASN A 176 1.13 -7.22 40.15
C ASN A 176 1.10 -7.57 38.65
N TRP A 177 0.51 -6.69 37.85
CA TRP A 177 0.17 -6.94 36.44
C TRP A 177 1.35 -6.89 35.47
N ASP A 178 2.52 -6.35 35.87
CA ASP A 178 3.68 -6.19 34.99
C ASP A 178 4.33 -7.54 34.59
N GLY A 179 4.03 -8.61 35.32
CA GLY A 179 4.68 -9.92 35.15
C GLY A 179 4.24 -10.73 33.92
N ASP A 180 3.14 -10.39 33.26
CA ASP A 180 2.59 -11.19 32.14
C ASP A 180 2.96 -10.63 30.76
N GLU A 181 3.13 -9.31 30.59
CA GLU A 181 3.65 -8.76 29.32
C GLU A 181 5.10 -9.21 29.08
N GLU A 182 5.95 -9.20 30.12
CA GLU A 182 7.32 -9.72 30.01
C GLU A 182 7.36 -11.20 29.61
N LYS A 183 6.44 -12.05 30.10
CA LYS A 183 6.36 -13.47 29.70
C LYS A 183 5.98 -13.57 28.23
N GLU A 184 4.92 -12.90 27.81
CA GLU A 184 4.45 -12.97 26.42
C GLU A 184 5.52 -12.44 25.45
N GLU A 185 6.34 -11.46 25.86
CA GLU A 185 7.50 -10.99 25.09
C GLU A 185 8.70 -11.95 25.08
N LYS A 186 9.04 -12.57 26.22
CA LYS A 186 10.12 -13.58 26.30
C LYS A 186 9.76 -14.80 25.44
N GLU A 187 8.50 -15.25 25.48
CA GLU A 187 7.98 -16.31 24.60
C GLU A 187 8.06 -15.92 23.11
N LYS A 188 7.66 -14.70 22.72
CA LYS A 188 7.76 -14.24 21.32
C LYS A 188 9.19 -14.22 20.80
N LYS A 189 10.17 -13.82 21.62
CA LYS A 189 11.60 -13.85 21.24
C LYS A 189 12.12 -15.27 21.08
N ILE A 190 11.93 -16.10 22.10
CA ILE A 190 12.32 -17.52 22.09
C ILE A 190 11.67 -18.23 20.90
N LYS A 191 10.46 -17.84 20.51
CA LYS A 191 9.79 -18.34 19.31
C LYS A 191 10.42 -17.83 18.01
N GLN A 192 10.78 -16.56 17.86
CA GLN A 192 11.43 -16.09 16.62
C GLN A 192 12.78 -16.79 16.35
N GLU A 193 13.62 -16.94 17.38
CA GLU A 193 14.93 -17.60 17.25
C GLU A 193 14.77 -19.10 16.94
N LYS A 194 13.85 -19.79 17.63
CA LYS A 194 13.50 -21.19 17.34
C LYS A 194 12.83 -21.38 15.97
N ASP A 195 11.98 -20.45 15.53
CA ASP A 195 11.37 -20.47 14.20
C ASP A 195 12.48 -20.39 13.12
N LEU A 196 13.54 -19.60 13.30
CA LEU A 196 14.67 -19.53 12.36
C LEU A 196 15.56 -20.78 12.40
N GLU A 197 15.93 -21.27 13.59
CA GLU A 197 16.70 -22.51 13.76
C GLU A 197 15.99 -23.72 13.10
N TYR A 198 14.68 -23.85 13.35
CA TYR A 198 13.79 -24.84 12.73
C TYR A 198 13.79 -24.78 11.19
N LEU A 199 13.93 -23.58 10.61
CA LEU A 199 13.81 -23.34 9.18
C LEU A 199 15.10 -23.65 8.43
N PHE A 200 16.28 -23.44 9.01
CA PHE A 200 17.56 -23.64 8.31
C PHE A 200 18.31 -24.91 8.72
N GLN A 201 17.79 -25.72 9.65
CA GLN A 201 18.34 -27.04 9.94
C GLN A 201 18.26 -27.99 8.72
N GLU A 202 19.34 -28.72 8.44
CA GLU A 202 19.42 -29.71 7.36
C GLU A 202 18.45 -30.88 7.53
N VAL A 203 18.03 -31.47 6.40
CA VAL A 203 17.03 -32.55 6.35
C VAL A 203 17.70 -33.92 6.29
N VAL A 204 18.33 -34.33 7.39
CA VAL A 204 18.92 -35.67 7.51
C VAL A 204 17.82 -36.72 7.67
N ARG A 205 17.93 -37.87 7.00
CA ARG A 205 16.96 -38.96 7.12
C ARG A 205 16.99 -39.56 8.53
N ASP A 206 15.83 -39.65 9.17
CA ASP A 206 15.62 -40.34 10.44
C ASP A 206 14.68 -41.54 10.22
N GLN A 207 15.23 -42.75 10.35
CA GLN A 207 14.49 -44.00 10.18
C GLN A 207 13.45 -44.22 11.29
N SER A 208 13.72 -43.75 12.52
CA SER A 208 12.77 -43.86 13.63
C SER A 208 11.56 -42.94 13.41
N LEU A 209 11.80 -41.74 12.87
CA LEU A 209 10.75 -40.83 12.45
C LEU A 209 10.02 -41.34 11.19
N ASP A 210 10.71 -41.92 10.22
CA ASP A 210 10.08 -42.54 9.04
C ASP A 210 9.03 -43.60 9.44
N ASP A 211 9.40 -44.50 10.35
CA ASP A 211 8.51 -45.57 10.84
C ASP A 211 7.40 -45.02 11.75
N TYR A 212 7.70 -44.05 12.62
CA TYR A 212 6.68 -43.34 13.41
C TYR A 212 5.63 -42.66 12.51
N LEU A 213 6.07 -41.87 11.51
CA LEU A 213 5.19 -41.16 10.58
C LEU A 213 4.31 -42.13 9.78
N LYS A 214 4.87 -43.27 9.38
CA LYS A 214 4.16 -44.34 8.65
C LYS A 214 3.14 -45.06 9.53
N SER A 215 3.41 -45.21 10.83
CA SER A 215 2.45 -45.72 11.82
C SER A 215 1.35 -44.70 12.16
N ASP A 216 1.70 -43.44 12.41
CA ASP A 216 0.79 -42.30 12.64
C ASP A 216 -0.22 -42.17 11.50
N PHE A 217 0.27 -42.13 10.25
CA PHE A 217 -0.57 -42.02 9.07
C PHE A 217 -1.52 -43.23 8.93
N ARG A 218 -1.04 -44.46 9.15
CA ARG A 218 -1.89 -45.66 9.17
C ARG A 218 -2.98 -45.56 10.23
N ASN A 219 -2.64 -45.18 11.46
CA ASN A 219 -3.60 -45.03 12.56
C ASN A 219 -4.68 -43.98 12.22
N LYS A 220 -4.28 -42.83 11.66
CA LYS A 220 -5.20 -41.79 11.20
C LYS A 220 -6.19 -42.29 10.14
N THR A 221 -5.80 -43.21 9.24
CA THR A 221 -6.76 -43.79 8.28
C THR A 221 -7.93 -44.55 8.92
N PHE A 222 -7.81 -44.96 10.19
CA PHE A 222 -8.92 -45.60 10.92
C PHE A 222 -9.86 -44.60 11.61
N GLU A 223 -9.45 -43.35 11.84
CA GLU A 223 -10.25 -42.35 12.56
C GLU A 223 -11.53 -41.94 11.82
N PRO A 224 -12.68 -41.75 12.50
CA PRO A 224 -13.91 -41.26 11.88
C PRO A 224 -13.74 -39.90 11.18
N LYS A 225 -13.04 -38.96 11.83
CA LYS A 225 -12.79 -37.60 11.32
C LYS A 225 -11.99 -37.60 10.02
N TYR A 226 -10.93 -38.41 9.96
CA TYR A 226 -10.14 -38.58 8.74
C TYR A 226 -10.95 -39.27 7.63
N LYS A 227 -11.69 -40.33 7.95
CA LYS A 227 -12.56 -41.04 6.98
C LYS A 227 -13.65 -40.15 6.37
N GLU A 228 -14.21 -39.21 7.12
CA GLU A 228 -15.15 -38.22 6.60
C GLU A 228 -14.47 -37.27 5.61
N MET A 229 -13.31 -36.74 5.96
CA MET A 229 -12.53 -35.85 5.09
C MET A 229 -11.98 -36.56 3.85
N LEU A 230 -11.60 -37.83 3.96
CA LEU A 230 -11.16 -38.65 2.82
C LEU A 230 -12.27 -38.80 1.78
N LYS A 231 -13.51 -39.11 2.21
CA LYS A 231 -14.70 -39.14 1.33
C LYS A 231 -15.06 -37.80 0.67
N PHE A 232 -14.51 -36.69 1.18
CA PHE A 232 -14.55 -35.39 0.49
C PHE A 232 -13.39 -35.26 -0.52
N ARG A 233 -12.15 -35.57 -0.12
CA ARG A 233 -10.95 -35.51 -0.97
C ARG A 233 -11.10 -36.38 -2.23
N GLU A 234 -11.67 -37.58 -2.08
CA GLU A 234 -11.95 -38.54 -3.17
C GLU A 234 -12.87 -37.99 -4.28
N LYS A 235 -13.66 -36.93 -4.01
CA LYS A 235 -14.54 -36.28 -4.99
C LYS A 235 -13.85 -35.20 -5.82
N LEU A 236 -12.62 -34.82 -5.48
CA LEU A 236 -11.87 -33.79 -6.18
C LEU A 236 -11.15 -34.38 -7.40
N PRO A 237 -11.19 -33.75 -8.59
CA PRO A 237 -10.51 -34.25 -9.79
C PRO A 237 -9.01 -34.52 -9.61
N SER A 238 -8.34 -33.76 -8.76
CA SER A 238 -6.94 -34.00 -8.39
C SER A 238 -6.72 -35.39 -7.78
N TYR A 239 -7.69 -35.95 -7.05
CA TYR A 239 -7.58 -37.29 -6.46
C TYR A 239 -7.61 -38.40 -7.52
N SER A 240 -8.41 -38.25 -8.58
CA SER A 240 -8.40 -39.17 -9.73
C SER A 240 -7.15 -39.07 -10.63
N LYS A 241 -6.23 -38.14 -10.29
CA LYS A 241 -4.92 -37.96 -10.91
C LYS A 241 -3.76 -38.04 -9.92
N LYS A 242 -4.01 -38.54 -8.70
CA LYS A 242 -3.03 -38.62 -7.61
C LYS A 242 -1.81 -39.45 -8.01
N GLU A 243 -2.02 -40.62 -8.61
CA GLU A 243 -0.95 -41.54 -9.01
C GLU A 243 -0.10 -40.93 -10.15
N ASP A 244 -0.72 -40.46 -11.24
CA ASP A 244 -0.05 -39.73 -12.33
C ASP A 244 0.78 -38.53 -11.82
N LEU A 245 0.22 -37.73 -10.91
CA LEU A 245 0.88 -36.57 -10.31
C LEU A 245 2.14 -36.99 -9.52
N VAL A 246 2.00 -38.02 -8.67
CA VAL A 246 3.08 -38.53 -7.84
C VAL A 246 4.19 -39.15 -8.69
N GLU A 247 3.86 -39.88 -9.75
CA GLU A 247 4.86 -40.43 -10.69
C GLU A 247 5.61 -39.30 -11.42
N LEU A 248 4.91 -38.31 -11.94
CA LEU A 248 5.52 -37.17 -12.64
C LEU A 248 6.41 -36.30 -11.73
N ILE A 249 6.01 -36.05 -10.49
CA ILE A 249 6.82 -35.28 -9.51
C ILE A 249 8.08 -36.08 -9.12
N ASN A 250 7.97 -37.39 -8.93
CA ASN A 250 9.11 -38.22 -8.59
C ASN A 250 10.11 -38.34 -9.75
N SER A 251 9.62 -38.51 -10.99
CA SER A 251 10.47 -38.68 -12.18
C SER A 251 11.10 -37.39 -12.70
N ASN A 252 10.48 -36.21 -12.51
CA ASN A 252 10.96 -34.94 -13.08
C ASN A 252 11.43 -33.96 -12.00
N ARG A 253 12.35 -33.04 -12.35
CA ARG A 253 12.80 -31.97 -11.43
C ARG A 253 11.85 -30.77 -11.40
N VAL A 254 11.17 -30.50 -12.51
CA VAL A 254 10.12 -29.47 -12.62
C VAL A 254 8.85 -30.07 -13.24
N LEU A 255 7.69 -29.75 -12.67
CA LEU A 255 6.37 -30.13 -13.22
C LEU A 255 5.42 -28.92 -13.21
N VAL A 256 4.74 -28.67 -14.34
CA VAL A 256 3.64 -27.71 -14.42
C VAL A 256 2.30 -28.42 -14.22
N VAL A 257 1.57 -28.05 -13.17
CA VAL A 257 0.23 -28.57 -12.87
C VAL A 257 -0.82 -27.53 -13.24
N SER A 258 -1.51 -27.75 -14.35
CA SER A 258 -2.64 -26.92 -14.79
C SER A 258 -3.97 -27.52 -14.33
N GLY A 259 -4.97 -26.68 -14.06
CA GLY A 259 -6.33 -27.14 -13.77
C GLY A 259 -7.19 -26.04 -13.14
N GLU A 260 -8.48 -26.02 -13.44
CA GLU A 260 -9.34 -24.85 -13.17
C GLU A 260 -9.63 -24.64 -11.67
N THR A 261 -10.28 -23.53 -11.30
CA THR A 261 -10.60 -23.29 -9.89
C THR A 261 -11.55 -24.38 -9.36
N GLY A 262 -11.23 -24.96 -8.21
CA GLY A 262 -12.01 -26.06 -7.60
C GLY A 262 -11.51 -27.48 -7.88
N CYS A 263 -10.59 -27.72 -8.82
CA CYS A 263 -10.06 -29.08 -9.08
C CYS A 263 -9.21 -29.67 -7.93
N GLY A 264 -8.77 -28.85 -6.97
CA GLY A 264 -8.12 -29.26 -5.71
C GLY A 264 -6.60 -29.09 -5.63
N LYS A 265 -5.91 -28.61 -6.68
CA LYS A 265 -4.43 -28.41 -6.74
C LYS A 265 -3.81 -27.99 -5.38
N THR A 266 -4.18 -26.81 -4.92
CA THR A 266 -3.66 -26.10 -3.74
C THR A 266 -3.72 -26.88 -2.43
N THR A 267 -4.79 -27.68 -2.22
CA THR A 267 -4.97 -28.47 -0.99
C THR A 267 -4.51 -29.92 -1.14
N GLN A 268 -4.53 -30.49 -2.33
CA GLN A 268 -4.27 -31.93 -2.53
C GLN A 268 -2.84 -32.26 -2.97
N VAL A 269 -2.21 -31.46 -3.84
CA VAL A 269 -0.89 -31.81 -4.42
C VAL A 269 0.20 -31.88 -3.34
N THR A 270 0.20 -30.93 -2.40
CA THR A 270 1.08 -30.93 -1.23
C THR A 270 0.89 -32.16 -0.34
N GLN A 271 -0.37 -32.58 -0.13
CA GLN A 271 -0.69 -33.77 0.62
C GLN A 271 -0.26 -35.04 -0.11
N PHE A 272 -0.42 -35.14 -1.43
CA PHE A 272 0.00 -36.31 -2.20
C PHE A 272 1.52 -36.52 -2.15
N ILE A 273 2.31 -35.44 -2.23
CA ILE A 273 3.77 -35.49 -2.04
C ILE A 273 4.13 -36.04 -0.65
N LEU A 274 3.53 -35.48 0.41
CA LEU A 274 3.81 -35.93 1.77
C LEU A 274 3.34 -37.36 2.04
N ASP A 275 2.13 -37.70 1.61
CA ASP A 275 1.52 -39.02 1.82
C ASP A 275 2.33 -40.10 1.06
N ASP A 276 2.84 -39.82 -0.14
CA ASP A 276 3.72 -40.73 -0.90
C ASP A 276 5.04 -41.02 -0.15
N TYR A 277 5.74 -39.98 0.31
CA TYR A 277 7.01 -40.13 1.03
C TYR A 277 6.84 -40.88 2.36
N ILE A 278 5.76 -40.61 3.10
CA ILE A 278 5.42 -41.37 4.32
C ILE A 278 5.14 -42.84 4.00
N ASN A 279 4.34 -43.13 2.96
CA ASN A 279 4.04 -44.52 2.58
C ASN A 279 5.29 -45.29 2.12
N ARG A 280 6.22 -44.64 1.42
CA ARG A 280 7.53 -45.21 1.05
C ARG A 280 8.44 -45.46 2.25
N GLY A 281 8.23 -44.80 3.39
CA GLY A 281 9.11 -44.88 4.56
C GLY A 281 10.33 -43.97 4.45
N VAL A 282 10.16 -42.79 3.83
CA VAL A 282 11.13 -41.70 3.72
C VAL A 282 10.49 -40.36 4.10
N GLY A 283 9.52 -40.39 5.02
CA GLY A 283 8.73 -39.23 5.44
C GLY A 283 9.58 -38.12 6.06
N SER A 284 10.65 -38.47 6.78
CA SER A 284 11.59 -37.53 7.40
C SER A 284 12.26 -36.58 6.39
N LEU A 285 12.52 -37.07 5.17
CA LEU A 285 13.10 -36.27 4.08
C LEU A 285 12.10 -35.29 3.43
N CYS A 286 10.80 -35.42 3.72
CA CYS A 286 9.77 -34.64 3.06
C CYS A 286 9.46 -33.33 3.82
N ARG A 287 10.02 -32.21 3.32
CA ARG A 287 9.63 -30.84 3.66
C ARG A 287 9.09 -30.14 2.42
N VAL A 288 7.78 -29.94 2.36
CA VAL A 288 7.06 -29.29 1.25
C VAL A 288 6.75 -27.85 1.63
N VAL A 289 7.18 -26.88 0.82
CA VAL A 289 6.87 -25.46 1.04
C VAL A 289 6.05 -24.94 -0.14
N CYS A 290 4.87 -24.39 0.15
CA CYS A 290 3.92 -23.90 -0.86
C CYS A 290 3.72 -22.39 -0.75
N THR A 291 4.11 -21.65 -1.79
CA THR A 291 3.94 -20.19 -1.83
C THR A 291 2.54 -19.82 -2.29
N GLN A 292 1.90 -18.92 -1.56
CA GLN A 292 0.60 -18.33 -1.85
C GLN A 292 0.75 -16.82 -2.12
N PRO A 293 -0.02 -16.23 -3.06
CA PRO A 293 0.10 -14.81 -3.38
C PRO A 293 -0.38 -13.88 -2.26
N ARG A 294 -1.23 -14.37 -1.32
CA ARG A 294 -1.88 -13.54 -0.30
C ARG A 294 -1.88 -14.18 1.08
N ARG A 295 -1.73 -13.35 2.12
CA ARG A 295 -1.68 -13.75 3.54
C ARG A 295 -2.90 -14.59 3.97
N ILE A 296 -4.11 -14.20 3.54
CA ILE A 296 -5.34 -14.92 3.89
C ILE A 296 -5.38 -16.33 3.31
N SER A 297 -4.88 -16.51 2.07
CA SER A 297 -4.84 -17.81 1.39
C SER A 297 -3.82 -18.76 2.05
N ALA A 298 -2.66 -18.26 2.48
CA ALA A 298 -1.69 -19.05 3.24
C ALA A 298 -2.27 -19.58 4.57
N ILE A 299 -3.04 -18.76 5.29
CA ILE A 299 -3.72 -19.18 6.53
C ILE A 299 -4.83 -20.19 6.22
N SER A 300 -5.79 -19.83 5.36
CA SER A 300 -7.01 -20.61 5.16
C SER A 300 -6.74 -21.97 4.51
N VAL A 301 -5.75 -22.05 3.61
CA VAL A 301 -5.33 -23.33 3.01
C VAL A 301 -4.63 -24.20 4.05
N ALA A 302 -3.74 -23.67 4.89
CA ALA A 302 -3.08 -24.46 5.94
C ALA A 302 -4.06 -24.96 7.00
N GLU A 303 -5.04 -24.14 7.40
CA GLU A 303 -6.12 -24.53 8.31
C GLU A 303 -7.04 -25.59 7.68
N ARG A 304 -7.37 -25.44 6.39
CA ARG A 304 -8.16 -26.42 5.64
C ARG A 304 -7.43 -27.77 5.49
N VAL A 305 -6.14 -27.75 5.14
CA VAL A 305 -5.34 -28.98 4.97
C VAL A 305 -5.08 -29.67 6.31
N ALA A 306 -4.83 -28.92 7.39
CA ALA A 306 -4.76 -29.53 8.73
C ALA A 306 -6.08 -30.22 9.10
N ALA A 307 -7.23 -29.56 8.86
CA ALA A 307 -8.55 -30.14 9.12
C ALA A 307 -8.84 -31.38 8.26
N GLU A 308 -8.48 -31.37 6.97
CA GLU A 308 -8.58 -32.53 6.06
C GLU A 308 -7.73 -33.73 6.51
N ARG A 309 -6.64 -33.49 7.23
CA ARG A 309 -5.76 -34.53 7.80
C ARG A 309 -6.19 -34.97 9.20
N GLY A 310 -7.29 -34.43 9.73
CA GLY A 310 -7.78 -34.69 11.08
C GLY A 310 -7.06 -33.89 12.18
N GLU A 311 -6.03 -33.12 11.83
CA GLU A 311 -5.10 -32.46 12.75
C GLU A 311 -5.58 -31.05 13.18
N SER A 312 -4.75 -30.35 13.94
CA SER A 312 -4.84 -28.89 14.17
C SER A 312 -3.66 -28.18 13.50
N VAL A 313 -3.83 -26.94 13.03
CA VAL A 313 -2.78 -26.24 12.28
C VAL A 313 -1.58 -25.87 13.17
N GLY A 314 -0.37 -26.21 12.71
CA GLY A 314 0.87 -26.03 13.48
C GLY A 314 0.98 -26.98 14.67
N ASN A 315 1.55 -26.51 15.79
CA ASN A 315 1.66 -27.25 17.06
C ASN A 315 2.35 -28.63 16.92
N GLY A 316 3.33 -28.76 16.02
CA GLY A 316 4.01 -30.04 15.76
C GLY A 316 3.22 -31.04 14.89
N ASN A 317 2.06 -30.65 14.35
CA ASN A 317 1.32 -31.45 13.36
C ASN A 317 1.92 -31.31 11.95
N SER A 318 1.38 -32.03 10.97
CA SER A 318 1.97 -32.12 9.62
C SER A 318 1.83 -30.85 8.78
N CYS A 319 0.83 -30.00 9.05
CA CYS A 319 0.50 -28.82 8.25
C CYS A 319 0.53 -27.52 9.07
N GLY A 320 1.17 -26.47 8.53
CA GLY A 320 1.28 -25.16 9.17
C GLY A 320 1.43 -24.01 8.17
N TYR A 321 1.59 -22.79 8.68
CA TYR A 321 1.82 -21.60 7.85
C TYR A 321 2.82 -20.60 8.45
N GLN A 322 3.41 -19.79 7.57
CA GLN A 322 4.23 -18.64 7.94
C GLN A 322 3.99 -17.46 6.99
N ILE A 323 3.61 -16.33 7.57
CA ILE A 323 3.44 -15.05 6.86
C ILE A 323 4.15 -13.95 7.64
N ARG A 324 4.34 -12.77 7.04
CA ARG A 324 4.96 -11.63 7.73
C ARG A 324 4.24 -11.37 9.06
N LEU A 325 5.01 -11.41 10.15
CA LEU A 325 4.60 -11.18 11.54
C LEU A 325 3.58 -12.19 12.14
N GLN A 326 3.41 -13.38 11.55
CA GLN A 326 2.52 -14.41 12.12
C GLN A 326 2.90 -15.83 11.63
N SER A 327 3.21 -16.74 12.57
CA SER A 327 3.57 -18.14 12.30
C SER A 327 2.78 -19.15 13.14
N ARG A 328 2.41 -20.26 12.50
CA ARG A 328 2.01 -21.53 13.14
C ARG A 328 2.74 -22.65 12.40
N LEU A 329 4.01 -22.89 12.75
CA LEU A 329 4.86 -23.86 12.07
C LEU A 329 4.43 -25.32 12.35
N PRO A 330 4.57 -26.24 11.38
CA PRO A 330 4.33 -27.67 11.57
C PRO A 330 5.49 -28.36 12.33
N ARG A 331 5.57 -29.69 12.34
CA ARG A 331 6.79 -30.43 12.74
C ARG A 331 7.97 -30.22 11.78
N ARG A 332 9.20 -30.33 12.29
CA ARG A 332 10.47 -30.11 11.54
C ARG A 332 10.59 -30.96 10.27
N GLN A 333 10.03 -32.16 10.24
CA GLN A 333 10.19 -33.13 9.15
C GLN A 333 8.88 -33.87 8.86
N GLY A 334 8.69 -34.33 7.62
CA GLY A 334 7.42 -34.91 7.17
C GLY A 334 6.27 -33.91 7.22
N SER A 335 6.45 -32.73 6.63
CA SER A 335 5.56 -31.58 6.82
C SER A 335 5.32 -30.70 5.58
N ILE A 336 4.22 -29.95 5.64
CA ILE A 336 3.75 -28.98 4.64
C ILE A 336 3.67 -27.59 5.30
N LEU A 337 4.36 -26.61 4.73
CA LEU A 337 4.29 -25.21 5.14
C LEU A 337 3.70 -24.34 4.02
N TYR A 338 2.61 -23.64 4.30
CA TYR A 338 2.10 -22.60 3.40
C TYR A 338 2.67 -21.23 3.78
N CYS A 339 3.21 -20.49 2.83
CA CYS A 339 3.80 -19.17 3.09
C CYS A 339 3.45 -18.14 2.01
N THR A 340 3.59 -16.86 2.29
CA THR A 340 3.55 -15.83 1.23
C THR A 340 4.87 -15.77 0.48
N THR A 341 4.88 -15.56 -0.84
CA THR A 341 6.08 -15.55 -1.70
C THR A 341 7.25 -14.72 -1.14
N GLY A 342 6.96 -13.55 -0.55
CA GLY A 342 7.98 -12.69 0.08
C GLY A 342 8.71 -13.28 1.30
N ILE A 343 8.22 -14.38 1.89
CA ILE A 343 8.93 -15.13 2.94
C ILE A 343 10.09 -15.92 2.34
N ILE A 344 9.91 -16.55 1.17
CA ILE A 344 11.01 -17.23 0.46
C ILE A 344 12.09 -16.22 0.04
N LEU A 345 11.69 -15.05 -0.45
CA LEU A 345 12.61 -13.96 -0.81
C LEU A 345 13.30 -13.33 0.42
N GLN A 346 12.74 -13.49 1.62
CA GLN A 346 13.42 -13.17 2.87
C GLN A 346 14.41 -14.28 3.26
N TRP A 347 14.05 -15.57 3.11
CA TRP A 347 14.91 -16.72 3.42
C TRP A 347 16.14 -16.78 2.52
N LEU A 348 16.02 -16.46 1.23
CA LEU A 348 17.12 -16.40 0.26
C LEU A 348 18.25 -15.41 0.64
N ARG A 349 18.04 -14.56 1.65
CA ARG A 349 19.07 -13.69 2.25
C ARG A 349 19.97 -14.40 3.26
N SER A 350 19.47 -15.48 3.88
CA SER A 350 20.16 -16.28 4.89
C SER A 350 20.63 -17.63 4.33
N ASP A 351 19.78 -18.26 3.52
CA ASP A 351 20.05 -19.48 2.78
C ASP A 351 19.70 -19.26 1.29
N PRO A 352 20.67 -18.82 0.45
CA PRO A 352 20.48 -18.64 -0.98
C PRO A 352 20.16 -19.94 -1.75
N THR A 353 20.31 -21.11 -1.11
CA THR A 353 20.10 -22.43 -1.72
C THR A 353 18.75 -23.07 -1.35
N LEU A 354 18.07 -22.54 -0.34
CA LEU A 354 16.85 -23.10 0.26
C LEU A 354 17.02 -24.58 0.67
N SER A 355 18.23 -24.93 1.14
CA SER A 355 18.72 -26.28 1.46
C SER A 355 17.71 -27.16 2.21
N SER A 356 16.99 -26.60 3.18
CA SER A 356 16.03 -27.33 4.01
C SER A 356 14.68 -27.64 3.32
N ILE A 357 14.49 -27.22 2.07
CA ILE A 357 13.28 -27.47 1.26
C ILE A 357 13.55 -28.63 0.29
N SER A 358 12.72 -29.68 0.36
CA SER A 358 12.76 -30.78 -0.61
C SER A 358 11.89 -30.52 -1.84
N HIS A 359 10.72 -29.90 -1.64
CA HIS A 359 9.73 -29.62 -2.68
C HIS A 359 9.24 -28.17 -2.53
N LEU A 360 9.49 -27.34 -3.54
CA LEU A 360 8.98 -25.98 -3.64
C LEU A 360 7.78 -25.93 -4.59
N VAL A 361 6.60 -25.67 -4.04
CA VAL A 361 5.35 -25.52 -4.80
C VAL A 361 5.06 -24.03 -4.96
N LEU A 362 5.06 -23.55 -6.20
CA LEU A 362 4.69 -22.19 -6.55
C LEU A 362 3.24 -22.20 -7.05
N ASP A 363 2.30 -21.72 -6.23
CA ASP A 363 0.87 -21.72 -6.54
C ASP A 363 0.36 -20.37 -7.07
N GLU A 364 -0.77 -20.41 -7.74
CA GLU A 364 -1.46 -19.25 -8.35
C GLU A 364 -0.55 -18.38 -9.26
N ILE A 365 0.49 -18.96 -9.87
CA ILE A 365 1.51 -18.24 -10.67
C ILE A 365 0.93 -17.47 -11.86
N HIS A 366 -0.27 -17.84 -12.28
CA HIS A 366 -1.04 -17.20 -13.34
C HIS A 366 -1.54 -15.79 -12.99
N GLU A 367 -1.49 -15.36 -11.73
CA GLU A 367 -1.78 -13.97 -11.32
C GLU A 367 -0.68 -12.98 -11.75
N ARG A 368 0.55 -13.47 -12.02
CA ARG A 368 1.69 -12.66 -12.50
C ARG A 368 2.08 -11.50 -11.57
N ASN A 369 2.02 -11.78 -10.27
CA ASN A 369 2.42 -10.86 -9.21
C ASN A 369 3.94 -10.65 -9.22
N LEU A 370 4.40 -9.42 -8.94
CA LEU A 370 5.81 -9.02 -9.07
C LEU A 370 6.79 -10.00 -8.40
N GLN A 371 6.51 -10.35 -7.15
CA GLN A 371 7.37 -11.20 -6.33
C GLN A 371 7.34 -12.68 -6.75
N SER A 372 6.29 -13.14 -7.44
CA SER A 372 6.23 -14.51 -7.98
C SER A 372 7.06 -14.63 -9.26
N ASP A 373 6.95 -13.67 -10.18
CA ASP A 373 7.76 -13.64 -11.41
C ASP A 373 9.27 -13.59 -11.10
N VAL A 374 9.66 -12.83 -10.08
CA VAL A 374 11.05 -12.74 -9.59
C VAL A 374 11.54 -14.06 -8.99
N LEU A 375 10.70 -14.74 -8.20
CA LEU A 375 11.05 -16.04 -7.64
C LEU A 375 11.22 -17.11 -8.73
N LEU A 376 10.45 -17.06 -9.83
CA LEU A 376 10.65 -17.97 -10.98
C LEU A 376 12.02 -17.81 -11.63
N ILE A 377 12.62 -16.61 -11.65
CA ILE A 377 13.99 -16.40 -12.13
C ILE A 377 14.99 -17.07 -11.19
N ILE A 378 14.91 -16.77 -9.90
CA ILE A 378 15.84 -17.28 -8.88
C ILE A 378 15.77 -18.82 -8.81
N VAL A 379 14.57 -19.39 -8.86
CA VAL A 379 14.37 -20.85 -8.86
C VAL A 379 14.93 -21.49 -10.14
N LYS A 380 14.83 -20.83 -11.31
CA LYS A 380 15.44 -21.37 -12.54
C LYS A 380 16.98 -21.37 -12.48
N ASP A 381 17.60 -20.36 -11.86
CA ASP A 381 19.05 -20.39 -11.62
C ASP A 381 19.43 -21.42 -10.53
N LEU A 382 18.66 -21.51 -9.43
CA LEU A 382 18.88 -22.46 -8.32
C LEU A 382 18.81 -23.92 -8.76
N LEU A 383 17.94 -24.25 -9.71
CA LEU A 383 17.86 -25.59 -10.31
C LEU A 383 19.16 -26.01 -11.05
N ARG A 384 20.12 -25.11 -11.27
CA ARG A 384 21.45 -25.43 -11.80
C ARG A 384 22.47 -25.81 -10.71
N MET A 385 22.14 -25.59 -9.44
CA MET A 385 23.01 -25.85 -8.28
C MET A 385 22.50 -27.00 -7.40
N ARG A 386 21.19 -27.29 -7.43
CA ARG A 386 20.53 -28.28 -6.57
C ARG A 386 19.72 -29.31 -7.35
N ASP A 387 20.34 -30.44 -7.68
CA ASP A 387 19.68 -31.54 -8.41
C ASP A 387 18.59 -32.27 -7.59
N ASP A 388 18.68 -32.19 -6.27
CA ASP A 388 17.71 -32.77 -5.32
C ASP A 388 16.36 -32.03 -5.29
N LEU A 389 16.38 -30.71 -5.48
CA LEU A 389 15.20 -29.84 -5.33
C LEU A 389 14.14 -30.13 -6.41
N LYS A 390 12.92 -30.45 -5.95
CA LYS A 390 11.72 -30.58 -6.78
C LYS A 390 10.93 -29.28 -6.83
N VAL A 391 10.51 -28.86 -8.03
CA VAL A 391 9.72 -27.63 -8.24
C VAL A 391 8.38 -27.96 -8.92
N ILE A 392 7.29 -27.51 -8.32
CA ILE A 392 5.92 -27.73 -8.83
C ILE A 392 5.26 -26.38 -9.09
N LEU A 393 4.85 -26.13 -10.33
CA LEU A 393 4.33 -24.84 -10.80
C LEU A 393 2.82 -24.97 -11.06
N MET A 394 1.98 -24.38 -10.20
CA MET A 394 0.53 -24.59 -10.26
C MET A 394 -0.22 -23.38 -10.86
N SER A 395 -0.99 -23.63 -11.93
CA SER A 395 -1.74 -22.62 -12.69
C SER A 395 -3.24 -22.94 -12.74
N ALA A 396 -4.10 -21.92 -12.62
CA ALA A 396 -5.54 -22.05 -12.84
C ALA A 396 -5.97 -21.81 -14.30
N THR A 397 -5.05 -21.41 -15.18
CA THR A 397 -5.35 -21.03 -16.58
C THR A 397 -4.60 -21.90 -17.59
N LEU A 398 -5.12 -21.95 -18.81
CA LEU A 398 -4.55 -22.72 -19.93
C LEU A 398 -3.21 -22.17 -20.45
N ASN A 399 -2.79 -20.96 -20.03
CA ASN A 399 -1.46 -20.40 -20.34
C ASN A 399 -0.30 -21.09 -19.59
N ALA A 400 -0.55 -22.28 -19.05
CA ALA A 400 0.44 -23.14 -18.39
C ALA A 400 1.63 -23.49 -19.31
N GLU A 401 1.40 -23.54 -20.63
CA GLU A 401 2.46 -23.73 -21.63
C GLU A 401 3.58 -22.70 -21.53
N LYS A 402 3.27 -21.43 -21.20
CA LYS A 402 4.29 -20.38 -21.13
C LYS A 402 5.29 -20.65 -20.00
N PHE A 403 4.81 -21.21 -18.89
CA PHE A 403 5.67 -21.63 -17.77
C PHE A 403 6.48 -22.88 -18.12
N SER A 404 5.89 -23.87 -18.82
CA SER A 404 6.63 -25.04 -19.31
C SER A 404 7.76 -24.64 -20.26
N LYS A 405 7.47 -23.84 -21.28
CA LYS A 405 8.44 -23.30 -22.25
C LYS A 405 9.55 -22.50 -21.55
N TYR A 406 9.23 -21.76 -20.49
CA TYR A 406 10.20 -21.01 -19.69
C TYR A 406 11.08 -21.92 -18.82
N PHE A 407 10.56 -23.03 -18.28
CA PHE A 407 11.35 -24.09 -17.65
C PHE A 407 11.73 -25.18 -18.68
N ASP A 408 12.26 -24.73 -19.82
CA ASP A 408 12.94 -25.55 -20.83
C ASP A 408 12.10 -26.70 -21.42
N ASN A 409 10.78 -26.49 -21.49
CA ASN A 409 9.73 -27.44 -21.90
C ASN A 409 9.52 -28.60 -20.91
N CYS A 410 9.64 -28.33 -19.60
CA CYS A 410 9.33 -29.31 -18.56
C CYS A 410 7.90 -29.87 -18.69
N PRO A 411 7.63 -31.11 -18.21
CA PRO A 411 6.33 -31.75 -18.35
C PRO A 411 5.17 -30.95 -17.79
N MET A 412 4.00 -31.19 -18.39
CA MET A 412 2.73 -30.58 -18.03
C MET A 412 1.71 -31.67 -17.74
N ILE A 413 0.91 -31.49 -16.69
CA ILE A 413 -0.30 -32.27 -16.44
C ILE A 413 -1.52 -31.34 -16.35
N HIS A 414 -2.66 -31.82 -16.83
CA HIS A 414 -3.94 -31.13 -16.73
C HIS A 414 -4.89 -31.89 -15.81
N ILE A 415 -5.31 -31.24 -14.74
CA ILE A 415 -6.37 -31.71 -13.85
C ILE A 415 -7.67 -31.04 -14.30
N PRO A 416 -8.68 -31.80 -14.79
CA PRO A 416 -9.93 -31.21 -15.24
C PRO A 416 -10.68 -30.51 -14.09
N GLY A 417 -11.43 -29.46 -14.42
CA GLY A 417 -12.29 -28.78 -13.46
C GLY A 417 -13.53 -29.62 -13.11
N LEU A 418 -13.93 -29.64 -11.83
CA LEU A 418 -15.27 -30.05 -11.42
C LEU A 418 -16.12 -28.81 -11.17
N THR A 419 -16.40 -28.07 -12.24
CA THR A 419 -17.41 -27.01 -12.22
C THR A 419 -18.70 -27.56 -12.82
N PHE A 420 -19.80 -27.40 -12.10
CA PHE A 420 -21.13 -27.56 -12.69
C PHE A 420 -21.31 -26.57 -13.86
N PRO A 421 -22.17 -26.87 -14.84
CA PRO A 421 -22.42 -25.95 -15.95
C PRO A 421 -22.90 -24.59 -15.42
N VAL A 422 -22.28 -23.53 -15.92
CA VAL A 422 -22.67 -22.14 -15.64
C VAL A 422 -23.13 -21.52 -16.95
N GLU A 423 -24.39 -21.08 -16.97
CA GLU A 423 -25.00 -20.33 -18.06
C GLU A 423 -24.45 -18.90 -18.06
N GLU A 424 -24.12 -18.38 -19.25
CA GLU A 424 -23.56 -17.03 -19.43
C GLU A 424 -24.57 -16.13 -20.14
N PHE A 425 -24.76 -14.94 -19.60
CA PHE A 425 -25.60 -13.89 -20.17
C PHE A 425 -24.75 -12.65 -20.42
N LEU A 426 -24.83 -12.09 -21.62
CA LEU A 426 -24.20 -10.81 -21.97
C LEU A 426 -25.16 -9.65 -21.67
N LEU A 427 -24.67 -8.41 -21.83
CA LEU A 427 -25.46 -7.20 -21.53
C LEU A 427 -26.77 -7.14 -22.33
N GLU A 428 -26.76 -7.57 -23.58
CA GLU A 428 -27.94 -7.72 -24.45
C GLU A 428 -28.98 -8.68 -23.87
N ASP A 429 -28.55 -9.84 -23.36
CA ASP A 429 -29.44 -10.83 -22.75
C ASP A 429 -30.03 -10.31 -21.44
N VAL A 430 -29.20 -9.68 -20.60
CA VAL A 430 -29.62 -9.07 -19.32
C VAL A 430 -30.69 -7.98 -19.55
N VAL A 431 -30.47 -7.09 -20.52
CA VAL A 431 -31.40 -5.99 -20.83
C VAL A 431 -32.71 -6.51 -21.44
N GLU A 432 -32.66 -7.51 -22.33
CA GLU A 432 -33.84 -8.15 -22.92
C GLU A 432 -34.63 -8.95 -21.86
N MET A 433 -33.95 -9.65 -20.95
CA MET A 433 -34.52 -10.46 -19.86
C MET A 433 -35.29 -9.60 -18.85
N ILE A 434 -34.65 -8.55 -18.31
CA ILE A 434 -35.26 -7.73 -17.24
C ILE A 434 -36.03 -6.50 -17.78
N ARG A 435 -36.03 -6.30 -19.11
CA ARG A 435 -36.66 -5.17 -19.82
C ARG A 435 -36.21 -3.80 -19.30
N TYR A 436 -34.91 -3.69 -19.01
CA TYR A 436 -34.34 -2.49 -18.38
C TYR A 436 -34.51 -1.24 -19.25
N ARG A 437 -34.75 -0.10 -18.60
CA ARG A 437 -34.81 1.23 -19.22
C ARG A 437 -34.16 2.26 -18.29
N PRO A 438 -33.02 2.87 -18.66
CA PRO A 438 -32.33 3.87 -17.84
C PRO A 438 -33.24 5.06 -17.51
N GLN A 439 -33.40 5.39 -16.22
CA GLN A 439 -34.32 6.45 -15.79
C GLN A 439 -33.66 7.84 -15.82
N ASN A 440 -32.35 7.91 -15.60
CA ASN A 440 -31.61 9.16 -15.40
C ASN A 440 -30.59 9.45 -16.54
N GLN A 441 -30.98 10.25 -17.53
CA GLN A 441 -30.06 10.73 -18.57
C GLN A 441 -29.36 12.05 -18.18
N ASP A 442 -28.07 12.01 -17.87
CA ASP A 442 -27.26 13.25 -17.78
C ASP A 442 -26.97 13.79 -19.19
N ARG A 443 -27.80 14.75 -19.62
CA ARG A 443 -27.87 15.35 -20.97
C ARG A 443 -26.62 16.14 -21.42
N ARG A 444 -25.44 15.89 -20.83
CA ARG A 444 -24.16 16.52 -21.20
C ARG A 444 -23.52 15.81 -22.40
N PRO A 445 -23.15 16.55 -23.48
CA PRO A 445 -22.54 15.97 -24.67
C PRO A 445 -21.27 15.14 -24.39
N ALA A 446 -21.09 14.03 -25.09
CA ALA A 446 -19.98 13.09 -24.90
C ALA A 446 -18.59 13.76 -24.96
N TRP A 447 -18.37 14.73 -25.85
CA TRP A 447 -17.10 15.46 -25.93
C TRP A 447 -16.74 16.23 -24.64
N LYS A 448 -17.74 16.64 -23.85
CA LYS A 448 -17.52 17.24 -22.52
C LYS A 448 -17.33 16.18 -21.42
N ARG A 449 -17.64 14.90 -21.65
CA ARG A 449 -17.36 13.80 -20.71
C ARG A 449 -15.87 13.45 -20.76
N GLY A 450 -15.31 13.23 -21.96
CA GLY A 450 -13.88 12.90 -22.14
C GLY A 450 -12.93 14.04 -21.78
N PHE A 451 -13.19 15.26 -22.28
CA PHE A 451 -12.30 16.42 -22.11
C PHE A 451 -12.07 16.84 -20.64
N TRP A 452 -12.98 16.47 -19.73
CA TRP A 452 -12.86 16.77 -18.29
C TRP A 452 -12.23 15.66 -17.46
N GLN A 453 -11.99 14.47 -18.03
CA GLN A 453 -11.33 13.36 -17.33
C GLN A 453 -9.82 13.28 -17.58
N GLY A 454 -9.30 14.00 -18.59
CA GLY A 454 -7.85 14.10 -18.85
C GLY A 454 -7.15 12.75 -19.04
N ARG A 455 -7.90 11.72 -19.47
CA ARG A 455 -7.36 10.38 -19.65
C ARG A 455 -6.35 10.40 -20.78
N GLN A 456 -5.19 9.83 -20.48
CA GLN A 456 -4.13 9.54 -21.43
C GLN A 456 -4.08 8.02 -21.41
N LEU A 457 -4.71 7.40 -22.40
CA LEU A 457 -4.76 5.94 -22.50
C LEU A 457 -3.38 5.45 -23.00
N ARG A 458 -3.06 4.18 -22.77
CA ARG A 458 -1.99 3.52 -23.53
C ARG A 458 -2.41 3.46 -24.99
N SER A 459 -1.47 3.62 -25.92
CA SER A 459 -1.75 3.63 -27.36
C SER A 459 -2.50 2.36 -27.82
N GLU A 460 -2.17 1.20 -27.26
CA GLU A 460 -2.87 -0.08 -27.47
C GLU A 460 -4.36 -0.01 -27.11
N LYS A 461 -4.69 0.66 -26.00
CA LYS A 461 -6.08 0.87 -25.56
C LYS A 461 -6.80 1.93 -26.40
N GLU A 462 -6.09 2.95 -26.90
CA GLU A 462 -6.68 3.89 -27.86
C GLU A 462 -7.01 3.20 -29.19
N ALA A 463 -6.16 2.28 -29.66
CA ALA A 463 -6.42 1.45 -30.82
C ALA A 463 -7.66 0.56 -30.64
N LYS A 464 -7.75 -0.20 -29.53
CA LYS A 464 -8.94 -1.02 -29.23
C LYS A 464 -10.23 -0.21 -29.09
N GLU A 465 -10.17 0.97 -28.46
CA GLU A 465 -11.33 1.86 -28.36
C GLU A 465 -11.66 2.56 -29.68
N ALA A 466 -10.80 2.52 -30.71
CA ALA A 466 -11.12 2.93 -32.07
C ALA A 466 -11.77 1.76 -32.85
N GLU A 467 -11.15 0.58 -32.84
CA GLU A 467 -11.64 -0.68 -33.43
C GLU A 467 -13.06 -1.02 -32.96
N TYR A 468 -13.32 -0.89 -31.66
CA TYR A 468 -14.65 -1.07 -31.06
C TYR A 468 -15.70 -0.11 -31.68
N LYS A 469 -15.34 1.17 -31.89
CA LYS A 469 -16.25 2.19 -32.44
C LYS A 469 -16.49 2.02 -33.94
N GLU A 470 -15.48 1.55 -34.68
CA GLU A 470 -15.59 1.21 -36.09
C GLU A 470 -16.47 -0.04 -36.30
N SER A 471 -16.36 -1.01 -35.39
CA SER A 471 -17.11 -2.28 -35.44
C SER A 471 -18.56 -2.16 -34.97
N TRP A 472 -18.88 -1.20 -34.09
CA TRP A 472 -20.22 -1.03 -33.50
C TRP A 472 -21.38 -1.01 -34.54
N PRO A 473 -21.32 -0.25 -35.66
CA PRO A 473 -22.40 -0.23 -36.65
C PRO A 473 -22.54 -1.52 -37.46
N CYS A 474 -21.53 -2.40 -37.45
CA CYS A 474 -21.67 -3.77 -37.94
C CYS A 474 -22.34 -4.64 -36.88
N TYR A 475 -21.83 -4.59 -35.65
CA TYR A 475 -22.33 -5.38 -34.52
C TYR A 475 -23.83 -5.16 -34.25
N ALA A 476 -24.29 -3.91 -34.19
CA ALA A 476 -25.69 -3.57 -33.95
C ALA A 476 -26.65 -4.20 -34.99
N ARG A 477 -26.21 -4.33 -36.26
CA ARG A 477 -26.97 -5.03 -37.31
C ARG A 477 -27.03 -6.54 -37.11
N THR A 478 -26.11 -7.15 -36.36
CA THR A 478 -26.17 -8.57 -35.98
C THR A 478 -27.09 -8.85 -34.79
N LEU A 479 -27.50 -7.81 -34.04
CA LEU A 479 -28.48 -7.92 -32.94
C LEU A 479 -29.92 -7.79 -33.47
N GLN A 480 -30.12 -7.06 -34.56
CA GLN A 480 -31.41 -6.90 -35.23
C GLN A 480 -32.01 -8.27 -35.60
N GLY A 481 -33.26 -8.52 -35.19
CA GLY A 481 -33.94 -9.79 -35.38
C GLY A 481 -33.62 -10.88 -34.34
N ARG A 482 -32.59 -10.71 -33.49
CA ARG A 482 -32.34 -11.58 -32.32
C ARG A 482 -32.83 -10.96 -31.01
N TYR A 483 -32.68 -9.64 -30.86
CA TYR A 483 -33.12 -8.86 -29.69
C TYR A 483 -34.14 -7.79 -30.11
N SER A 484 -34.92 -7.28 -29.17
CA SER A 484 -35.88 -6.21 -29.44
C SER A 484 -35.19 -4.87 -29.71
N ASP A 485 -35.79 -4.01 -30.55
CA ASP A 485 -35.25 -2.67 -30.84
C ASP A 485 -35.08 -1.82 -29.55
N SER A 486 -35.94 -2.04 -28.56
CA SER A 486 -35.85 -1.39 -27.24
C SER A 486 -34.61 -1.82 -26.44
N THR A 487 -34.09 -3.03 -26.68
CA THR A 487 -32.84 -3.53 -26.10
C THR A 487 -31.65 -2.93 -26.84
N ILE A 488 -31.65 -2.96 -28.18
CA ILE A 488 -30.57 -2.37 -29.01
C ILE A 488 -30.39 -0.88 -28.68
N GLN A 489 -31.49 -0.11 -28.62
CA GLN A 489 -31.46 1.31 -28.23
C GLN A 489 -30.96 1.52 -26.79
N THR A 490 -31.23 0.57 -25.87
CA THR A 490 -30.74 0.66 -24.48
C THR A 490 -29.25 0.36 -24.39
N LEU A 491 -28.73 -0.56 -25.21
CA LEU A 491 -27.30 -0.84 -25.33
C LEU A 491 -26.53 0.38 -25.85
N GLU A 492 -27.03 1.07 -26.89
CA GLU A 492 -26.45 2.33 -27.40
C GLU A 492 -26.40 3.43 -26.32
N VAL A 493 -27.38 3.48 -25.41
CA VAL A 493 -27.38 4.45 -24.30
C VAL A 493 -26.37 4.07 -23.23
N LEU A 494 -26.32 2.79 -22.83
CA LEU A 494 -25.40 2.28 -21.80
C LEU A 494 -23.93 2.41 -22.22
N ASP A 495 -23.61 2.03 -23.47
CA ASP A 495 -22.25 2.12 -24.03
C ASP A 495 -21.77 3.58 -24.23
N SER A 496 -22.67 4.56 -24.09
CA SER A 496 -22.32 5.99 -24.13
C SER A 496 -21.76 6.55 -22.80
N ASP A 497 -21.82 5.80 -21.70
CA ASP A 497 -21.20 6.18 -20.41
C ASP A 497 -20.07 5.21 -20.03
N ASP A 498 -18.98 5.79 -19.54
CA ASP A 498 -17.72 5.12 -19.20
C ASP A 498 -17.81 4.32 -17.87
N LYS A 499 -19.03 4.12 -17.37
CA LYS A 499 -19.35 3.72 -15.99
C LYS A 499 -20.27 2.51 -15.97
N ILE A 500 -20.12 1.70 -14.93
CA ILE A 500 -21.09 0.66 -14.59
C ILE A 500 -22.38 1.34 -14.12
N ASP A 501 -23.50 0.97 -14.75
CA ASP A 501 -24.84 1.33 -14.29
C ASP A 501 -25.21 0.49 -13.04
N LEU A 502 -25.38 1.17 -11.90
CA LEU A 502 -25.76 0.53 -10.64
C LEU A 502 -27.29 0.36 -10.50
N GLU A 503 -28.09 1.13 -11.23
CA GLU A 503 -29.55 0.92 -11.32
C GLU A 503 -29.85 -0.36 -12.12
N LEU A 504 -29.06 -0.65 -13.16
CA LEU A 504 -29.10 -1.92 -13.90
C LEU A 504 -28.77 -3.12 -13.01
N ILE A 505 -27.69 -3.05 -12.21
CA ILE A 505 -27.35 -4.13 -11.26
C ILE A 505 -28.45 -4.32 -10.23
N LEU A 506 -28.99 -3.23 -9.68
CA LEU A 506 -30.10 -3.26 -8.73
C LEU A 506 -31.33 -3.96 -9.33
N ALA A 507 -31.67 -3.65 -10.59
CA ALA A 507 -32.77 -4.29 -11.31
C ALA A 507 -32.52 -5.79 -11.55
N LEU A 508 -31.28 -6.18 -11.88
CA LEU A 508 -30.89 -7.58 -12.07
C LEU A 508 -30.93 -8.38 -10.74
N ILE A 509 -30.44 -7.83 -9.64
CA ILE A 509 -30.58 -8.45 -8.30
C ILE A 509 -32.07 -8.61 -7.96
N CYS A 510 -32.89 -7.58 -8.20
CA CYS A 510 -34.35 -7.68 -8.03
C CYS A 510 -35.02 -8.71 -8.93
N HIS A 511 -34.46 -9.03 -10.10
CA HIS A 511 -34.94 -10.12 -10.96
C HIS A 511 -34.57 -11.48 -10.36
N ILE A 512 -33.28 -11.73 -10.10
CA ILE A 512 -32.75 -12.99 -9.55
C ILE A 512 -33.47 -13.37 -8.24
N VAL A 513 -33.73 -12.39 -7.37
CA VAL A 513 -34.42 -12.62 -6.08
C VAL A 513 -35.91 -12.96 -6.22
N ARG A 514 -36.53 -12.74 -7.40
CA ARG A 514 -37.95 -13.00 -7.66
C ARG A 514 -38.24 -14.15 -8.62
N SER A 515 -37.26 -14.53 -9.45
CA SER A 515 -37.42 -15.51 -10.54
C SER A 515 -36.50 -16.73 -10.41
N GLU A 516 -35.41 -16.64 -9.64
CA GLU A 516 -34.39 -17.69 -9.54
C GLU A 516 -34.40 -18.36 -8.15
N GLU A 517 -33.99 -19.62 -8.12
CA GLU A 517 -33.95 -20.52 -6.95
C GLU A 517 -33.00 -20.05 -5.81
N GLU A 518 -32.90 -20.84 -4.73
CA GLU A 518 -32.01 -20.50 -3.61
C GLU A 518 -30.52 -20.56 -4.00
N GLY A 519 -29.77 -19.54 -3.59
CA GLY A 519 -28.33 -19.44 -3.80
C GLY A 519 -27.81 -18.04 -3.48
N ALA A 520 -26.54 -17.93 -3.08
CA ALA A 520 -25.94 -16.62 -2.83
C ALA A 520 -25.61 -15.90 -4.14
N ILE A 521 -25.75 -14.57 -4.12
CA ILE A 521 -25.40 -13.68 -5.23
C ILE A 521 -24.04 -13.05 -4.94
N LEU A 522 -23.10 -13.14 -5.89
CA LEU A 522 -21.78 -12.49 -5.82
C LEU A 522 -21.65 -11.45 -6.93
N VAL A 523 -21.50 -10.18 -6.55
CA VAL A 523 -21.39 -9.04 -7.48
C VAL A 523 -19.94 -8.57 -7.52
N PHE A 524 -19.32 -8.54 -8.70
CA PHE A 524 -17.98 -8.00 -8.90
C PHE A 524 -18.03 -6.53 -9.35
N LEU A 525 -17.41 -5.65 -8.57
CA LEU A 525 -17.29 -4.21 -8.82
C LEU A 525 -15.84 -3.73 -8.71
N PRO A 526 -15.45 -2.67 -9.43
CA PRO A 526 -14.05 -2.27 -9.56
C PRO A 526 -13.47 -1.60 -8.30
N GLY A 527 -14.29 -1.18 -7.33
CA GLY A 527 -13.81 -0.62 -6.07
C GLY A 527 -14.90 0.00 -5.19
N TRP A 528 -14.48 0.52 -4.03
CA TRP A 528 -15.37 1.00 -2.96
C TRP A 528 -16.51 1.91 -3.41
N ASP A 529 -16.26 2.87 -4.30
CA ASP A 529 -17.24 3.87 -4.74
C ASP A 529 -18.50 3.22 -5.33
N ASN A 530 -18.33 2.13 -6.10
CA ASN A 530 -19.41 1.36 -6.69
C ASN A 530 -20.06 0.41 -5.68
N ILE A 531 -19.26 -0.18 -4.77
CA ILE A 531 -19.74 -1.07 -3.70
C ILE A 531 -20.67 -0.31 -2.74
N SER A 532 -20.29 0.92 -2.35
CA SER A 532 -21.13 1.84 -1.59
C SER A 532 -22.43 2.12 -2.34
N GLY A 533 -22.33 2.73 -3.53
CA GLY A 533 -23.51 3.14 -4.29
C GLY A 533 -24.52 2.00 -4.52
N LEU A 534 -24.05 0.77 -4.78
CA LEU A 534 -24.95 -0.38 -4.92
C LEU A 534 -25.56 -0.84 -3.60
N ASN A 535 -24.77 -0.90 -2.51
CA ASN A 535 -25.32 -1.20 -1.18
C ASN A 535 -26.39 -0.18 -0.77
N ASP A 536 -26.12 1.10 -1.00
CA ASP A 536 -27.00 2.20 -0.61
C ASP A 536 -28.29 2.18 -1.46
N LEU A 537 -28.20 1.82 -2.74
CA LEU A 537 -29.34 1.56 -3.62
C LEU A 537 -30.15 0.31 -3.21
N LEU A 538 -29.52 -0.76 -2.75
CA LEU A 538 -30.21 -1.94 -2.20
C LEU A 538 -30.94 -1.57 -0.91
N MET A 539 -30.24 -0.94 0.05
CA MET A 539 -30.78 -0.49 1.33
C MET A 539 -31.82 0.65 1.19
N ALA A 540 -31.89 1.34 0.05
CA ALA A 540 -32.97 2.26 -0.27
C ALA A 540 -34.31 1.55 -0.48
N GLN A 541 -34.32 0.30 -0.97
CA GLN A 541 -35.56 -0.45 -1.19
C GLN A 541 -36.04 -1.16 0.08
N THR A 542 -37.35 -1.10 0.34
CA THR A 542 -37.99 -1.81 1.45
C THR A 542 -37.81 -3.33 1.38
N MET A 543 -37.64 -3.89 0.18
CA MET A 543 -37.45 -5.32 -0.06
C MET A 543 -36.20 -5.88 0.64
N PHE A 544 -35.07 -5.15 0.60
CA PHE A 544 -33.78 -5.62 1.12
C PHE A 544 -33.52 -5.26 2.58
N ARG A 545 -34.41 -4.50 3.23
CA ARG A 545 -34.37 -4.21 4.68
C ARG A 545 -34.94 -5.33 5.55
N SER A 546 -35.41 -6.42 4.95
CA SER A 546 -35.94 -7.59 5.65
C SER A 546 -34.80 -8.54 6.03
N ASP A 547 -34.88 -9.17 7.20
CA ASP A 547 -33.92 -10.16 7.73
C ASP A 547 -33.74 -11.40 6.83
N ARG A 548 -34.56 -11.53 5.77
CA ARG A 548 -34.39 -12.48 4.67
C ARG A 548 -33.22 -12.16 3.74
N PHE A 549 -32.48 -11.07 3.96
CA PHE A 549 -31.30 -10.70 3.18
C PHE A 549 -30.09 -10.41 4.07
N VAL A 550 -28.94 -10.98 3.71
CA VAL A 550 -27.65 -10.66 4.33
C VAL A 550 -26.75 -10.05 3.26
N ILE A 551 -26.65 -8.71 3.25
CA ILE A 551 -25.83 -7.95 2.30
C ILE A 551 -24.44 -7.72 2.92
N ILE A 552 -23.40 -8.19 2.25
CA ILE A 552 -22.00 -8.15 2.71
C ILE A 552 -21.13 -7.42 1.67
N PRO A 553 -20.78 -6.14 1.86
CA PRO A 553 -19.70 -5.53 1.09
C PRO A 553 -18.36 -6.21 1.41
N LEU A 554 -17.49 -6.38 0.41
CA LEU A 554 -16.22 -7.10 0.52
C LEU A 554 -15.09 -6.39 -0.25
N HIS A 555 -14.29 -5.60 0.47
CA HIS A 555 -13.17 -4.83 -0.06
C HIS A 555 -11.89 -5.07 0.75
N SER A 556 -10.71 -4.98 0.12
CA SER A 556 -9.39 -5.20 0.76
C SER A 556 -9.11 -4.26 1.95
N LEU A 557 -9.72 -3.07 1.95
CA LEU A 557 -9.63 -2.11 3.04
C LEU A 557 -10.44 -2.49 4.29
N MET A 558 -11.45 -3.37 4.19
CA MET A 558 -12.34 -3.69 5.30
C MET A 558 -11.68 -4.53 6.41
N PRO A 559 -12.19 -4.47 7.66
CA PRO A 559 -11.71 -5.30 8.76
C PRO A 559 -11.90 -6.80 8.51
N THR A 560 -10.91 -7.61 8.91
CA THR A 560 -10.88 -9.07 8.72
C THR A 560 -12.07 -9.78 9.36
N VAL A 561 -12.60 -9.26 10.48
CA VAL A 561 -13.72 -9.88 11.22
C VAL A 561 -14.96 -10.00 10.35
N ASN A 562 -15.30 -8.95 9.59
CA ASN A 562 -16.46 -8.95 8.69
C ASN A 562 -16.26 -9.93 7.52
N GLN A 563 -15.02 -10.15 7.08
CA GLN A 563 -14.70 -11.14 6.04
C GLN A 563 -15.03 -12.56 6.51
N THR A 564 -14.90 -12.88 7.80
CA THR A 564 -15.25 -14.23 8.32
C THR A 564 -16.74 -14.58 8.19
N GLN A 565 -17.63 -13.58 8.12
CA GLN A 565 -19.06 -13.81 7.91
C GLN A 565 -19.36 -14.27 6.49
N VAL A 566 -18.52 -13.92 5.49
CA VAL A 566 -18.78 -14.25 4.07
C VAL A 566 -18.75 -15.76 3.81
N PHE A 567 -17.95 -16.51 4.58
CA PHE A 567 -17.82 -17.96 4.48
C PHE A 567 -18.97 -18.74 5.15
N LYS A 568 -19.77 -18.08 6.01
CA LYS A 568 -20.91 -18.72 6.65
C LYS A 568 -22.07 -18.83 5.65
N ARG A 569 -22.71 -20.00 5.60
CA ARG A 569 -23.99 -20.14 4.89
C ARG A 569 -25.08 -19.40 5.68
N PRO A 570 -26.01 -18.69 5.02
CA PRO A 570 -27.15 -18.08 5.70
C PRO A 570 -28.14 -19.16 6.20
N PRO A 571 -29.05 -18.82 7.13
CA PRO A 571 -30.17 -19.69 7.48
C PRO A 571 -31.09 -19.98 6.27
N PRO A 572 -31.86 -21.08 6.28
CA PRO A 572 -32.85 -21.36 5.23
C PRO A 572 -33.84 -20.20 5.05
N GLY A 573 -34.20 -19.88 3.80
CA GLY A 573 -35.07 -18.74 3.47
C GLY A 573 -34.41 -17.34 3.60
N VAL A 574 -33.11 -17.27 3.91
CA VAL A 574 -32.32 -16.02 3.96
C VAL A 574 -31.31 -16.02 2.82
N ARG A 575 -31.38 -15.07 1.87
CA ARG A 575 -30.45 -15.00 0.74
C ARG A 575 -29.26 -14.08 1.04
N LYS A 576 -28.05 -14.60 0.87
CA LYS A 576 -26.79 -13.85 1.00
C LYS A 576 -26.46 -13.12 -0.31
N ILE A 577 -26.07 -11.85 -0.22
CA ILE A 577 -25.65 -11.00 -1.34
C ILE A 577 -24.29 -10.41 -1.00
N VAL A 578 -23.25 -10.77 -1.74
CA VAL A 578 -21.87 -10.33 -1.50
C VAL A 578 -21.46 -9.35 -2.59
N ILE A 579 -21.03 -8.15 -2.20
CA ILE A 579 -20.68 -7.06 -3.12
C ILE A 579 -19.16 -6.84 -3.04
N ALA A 580 -18.42 -7.44 -3.98
CA ALA A 580 -16.98 -7.68 -3.87
C ALA A 580 -16.14 -6.95 -4.94
N THR A 581 -14.84 -6.85 -4.67
CA THR A 581 -13.82 -6.63 -5.70
C THR A 581 -13.27 -7.97 -6.22
N ASN A 582 -12.27 -7.93 -7.10
CA ASN A 582 -11.48 -9.09 -7.55
C ASN A 582 -10.85 -9.92 -6.41
N ILE A 583 -10.88 -9.47 -5.15
CA ILE A 583 -10.48 -10.29 -3.99
C ILE A 583 -11.23 -11.63 -3.88
N ALA A 584 -12.46 -11.70 -4.42
CA ALA A 584 -13.28 -12.92 -4.50
C ALA A 584 -13.04 -13.78 -5.75
N GLU A 585 -12.18 -13.33 -6.68
CA GLU A 585 -11.97 -13.94 -8.01
C GLU A 585 -11.02 -15.15 -7.95
N THR A 586 -9.97 -15.05 -7.14
CA THR A 586 -9.04 -16.14 -6.79
C THR A 586 -9.13 -16.46 -5.29
N SER A 587 -8.65 -15.54 -4.46
CA SER A 587 -8.21 -15.76 -3.06
C SER A 587 -9.28 -16.10 -2.01
N ILE A 588 -10.55 -15.81 -2.24
CA ILE A 588 -11.64 -16.06 -1.27
C ILE A 588 -12.67 -17.01 -1.88
N THR A 589 -12.81 -18.20 -1.30
CA THR A 589 -13.75 -19.23 -1.70
C THR A 589 -15.06 -19.10 -0.94
N ILE A 590 -16.10 -18.60 -1.60
CA ILE A 590 -17.47 -18.53 -1.08
C ILE A 590 -18.23 -19.68 -1.75
N ASP A 591 -18.54 -20.73 -1.00
CA ASP A 591 -18.97 -21.99 -1.60
C ASP A 591 -20.47 -22.08 -1.90
N ASP A 592 -21.30 -21.21 -1.33
CA ASP A 592 -22.75 -21.14 -1.55
C ASP A 592 -23.18 -20.13 -2.64
N VAL A 593 -22.25 -19.67 -3.47
CA VAL A 593 -22.53 -18.81 -4.64
C VAL A 593 -23.09 -19.63 -5.79
N VAL A 594 -24.21 -19.16 -6.33
CA VAL A 594 -24.91 -19.74 -7.49
C VAL A 594 -25.11 -18.70 -8.61
N TYR A 595 -25.23 -17.43 -8.23
CA TYR A 595 -25.42 -16.31 -9.16
C TYR A 595 -24.21 -15.37 -9.09
N VAL A 596 -23.56 -15.11 -10.21
CA VAL A 596 -22.47 -14.14 -10.33
C VAL A 596 -22.91 -12.99 -11.24
N ILE A 597 -22.77 -11.75 -10.76
CA ILE A 597 -22.95 -10.55 -11.56
C ILE A 597 -21.56 -9.93 -11.77
N ASP A 598 -21.05 -10.02 -12.99
CA ASP A 598 -19.76 -9.45 -13.37
C ASP A 598 -19.93 -8.05 -13.94
N GLY A 599 -19.55 -7.03 -13.16
CA GLY A 599 -19.53 -5.63 -13.60
C GLY A 599 -18.50 -5.30 -14.68
N GLY A 600 -17.75 -6.28 -15.20
CA GLY A 600 -16.88 -6.13 -16.37
C GLY A 600 -15.64 -5.28 -16.18
N LYS A 601 -15.46 -4.67 -15.00
CA LYS A 601 -14.35 -3.77 -14.69
C LYS A 601 -13.51 -4.26 -13.52
N ILE A 602 -12.30 -3.73 -13.45
CA ILE A 602 -11.33 -3.89 -12.36
C ILE A 602 -10.54 -2.58 -12.20
N LYS A 603 -10.18 -2.17 -10.97
CA LYS A 603 -9.21 -1.07 -10.78
C LYS A 603 -7.80 -1.64 -10.88
N GLU A 604 -7.02 -1.14 -11.83
CA GLU A 604 -5.60 -1.49 -11.98
C GLU A 604 -4.70 -0.30 -11.65
N THR A 605 -3.56 -0.59 -11.02
CA THR A 605 -2.44 0.35 -10.92
C THR A 605 -1.56 0.20 -12.15
N ASN A 606 -1.35 1.32 -12.85
CA ASN A 606 -0.58 1.39 -14.09
C ASN A 606 0.42 2.55 -14.03
N PHE A 607 1.71 2.21 -14.02
CA PHE A 607 2.81 3.17 -14.02
C PHE A 607 3.02 3.81 -15.40
N ASP A 608 3.22 5.13 -15.42
CA ASP A 608 3.63 5.93 -16.58
C ASP A 608 5.07 6.42 -16.36
N THR A 609 6.00 5.82 -17.12
CA THR A 609 7.44 6.11 -17.07
C THR A 609 7.80 7.52 -17.52
N ASN A 610 7.01 8.13 -18.40
CA ASN A 610 7.31 9.46 -18.96
C ASN A 610 7.06 10.58 -17.94
N ASN A 611 5.98 10.43 -17.15
CA ASN A 611 5.55 11.43 -16.17
C ASN A 611 5.89 11.04 -14.72
N ASN A 612 6.44 9.84 -14.51
CA ASN A 612 6.67 9.20 -13.21
C ASN A 612 5.39 9.26 -12.33
N ILE A 613 4.32 8.59 -12.79
CA ILE A 613 3.01 8.56 -12.11
C ILE A 613 2.46 7.14 -12.05
N SER A 614 2.10 6.69 -10.84
CA SER A 614 1.19 5.55 -10.66
C SER A 614 -0.25 6.00 -10.90
N THR A 615 -0.80 5.69 -12.07
CA THR A 615 -2.22 5.92 -12.38
C THR A 615 -3.08 4.78 -11.84
N MET A 616 -4.33 5.06 -11.47
CA MET A 616 -5.27 4.02 -11.02
C MET A 616 -6.60 4.19 -11.76
N THR A 617 -6.85 3.32 -12.74
CA THR A 617 -7.99 3.42 -13.65
C THR A 617 -8.89 2.19 -13.58
N ALA A 618 -10.17 2.39 -13.88
CA ALA A 618 -11.13 1.29 -14.03
C ALA A 618 -11.01 0.71 -15.46
N GLU A 619 -10.25 -0.37 -15.57
CA GLU A 619 -10.00 -1.09 -16.80
C GLU A 619 -11.06 -2.17 -17.05
N TRP A 620 -11.18 -2.63 -18.30
CA TRP A 620 -11.98 -3.81 -18.62
C TRP A 620 -11.26 -5.07 -18.10
N VAL A 621 -12.04 -6.09 -17.72
CA VAL A 621 -11.49 -7.40 -17.32
C VAL A 621 -10.89 -8.14 -18.50
N SER A 622 -9.92 -9.02 -18.25
CA SER A 622 -9.47 -10.00 -19.25
C SER A 622 -10.43 -11.19 -19.35
N LEU A 623 -10.37 -11.93 -20.46
CA LEU A 623 -11.11 -13.18 -20.65
C LEU A 623 -10.77 -14.22 -19.55
N ALA A 624 -9.52 -14.24 -19.07
CA ALA A 624 -9.12 -15.05 -17.93
C ALA A 624 -9.86 -14.66 -16.63
N ASN A 625 -9.98 -13.36 -16.34
CA ASN A 625 -10.73 -12.88 -15.17
C ASN A 625 -12.22 -13.24 -15.30
N ALA A 626 -12.83 -12.99 -16.47
CA ALA A 626 -14.23 -13.32 -16.74
C ALA A 626 -14.50 -14.83 -16.53
N LYS A 627 -13.63 -15.71 -17.03
CA LYS A 627 -13.72 -17.16 -16.80
C LYS A 627 -13.58 -17.53 -15.31
N GLN A 628 -12.70 -16.86 -14.58
CA GLN A 628 -12.57 -17.08 -13.12
C GLN A 628 -13.81 -16.61 -12.34
N ARG A 629 -14.43 -15.49 -12.75
CA ARG A 629 -15.71 -15.01 -12.17
C ARG A 629 -16.84 -15.99 -12.44
N LYS A 630 -17.00 -16.45 -13.69
CA LYS A 630 -17.93 -17.54 -14.07
C LYS A 630 -17.75 -18.78 -13.18
N GLY A 631 -16.51 -19.22 -12.97
CA GLY A 631 -16.14 -20.35 -12.11
C GLY A 631 -16.48 -20.21 -10.63
N ARG A 632 -16.97 -19.04 -10.16
CA ARG A 632 -17.50 -18.87 -8.79
C ARG A 632 -18.96 -19.32 -8.66
N ALA A 633 -19.75 -19.34 -9.74
CA ALA A 633 -21.15 -19.78 -9.73
C ALA A 633 -21.29 -21.32 -9.76
N GLY A 634 -20.42 -22.02 -10.49
CA GLY A 634 -20.55 -23.47 -10.75
C GLY A 634 -19.96 -24.39 -9.68
N ARG A 635 -19.97 -23.99 -8.40
CA ARG A 635 -19.20 -24.67 -7.33
C ARG A 635 -19.93 -25.79 -6.61
N VAL A 636 -21.23 -25.62 -6.38
CA VAL A 636 -22.06 -26.56 -5.58
C VAL A 636 -23.25 -27.11 -6.36
N CYS A 637 -23.69 -26.41 -7.39
CA CYS A 637 -24.76 -26.76 -8.30
C CYS A 637 -24.57 -25.99 -9.63
N PRO A 638 -25.36 -26.26 -10.68
CA PRO A 638 -25.43 -25.39 -11.84
C PRO A 638 -25.76 -23.95 -11.47
N GLY A 639 -25.14 -22.99 -12.14
CA GLY A 639 -25.24 -21.57 -11.77
C GLY A 639 -25.38 -20.64 -12.98
N LYS A 640 -25.46 -19.33 -12.72
CA LYS A 640 -25.64 -18.29 -13.76
C LYS A 640 -24.63 -17.17 -13.58
N CYS A 641 -24.02 -16.72 -14.67
CA CYS A 641 -23.07 -15.61 -14.71
C CYS A 641 -23.55 -14.53 -15.68
N TYR A 642 -23.82 -13.33 -15.16
CA TYR A 642 -24.35 -12.20 -15.91
C TYR A 642 -23.25 -11.16 -16.10
N HIS A 643 -22.77 -10.99 -17.33
CA HIS A 643 -21.68 -10.08 -17.67
C HIS A 643 -22.22 -8.75 -18.19
N LEU A 644 -21.81 -7.64 -17.57
CA LEU A 644 -22.29 -6.30 -17.91
C LEU A 644 -21.44 -5.62 -18.98
N TYR A 645 -21.09 -6.40 -20.00
CA TYR A 645 -20.50 -5.96 -21.26
C TYR A 645 -21.18 -6.70 -22.41
N ASN A 646 -21.24 -6.05 -23.58
CA ASN A 646 -21.86 -6.64 -24.76
C ASN A 646 -20.91 -7.61 -25.50
N GLY A 647 -21.44 -8.43 -26.41
CA GLY A 647 -20.64 -9.41 -27.16
C GLY A 647 -19.50 -8.81 -28.01
N LEU A 648 -19.65 -7.60 -28.57
CA LEU A 648 -18.53 -6.93 -29.25
C LEU A 648 -17.42 -6.59 -28.25
N ARG A 649 -17.77 -6.03 -27.10
CA ARG A 649 -16.81 -5.73 -26.04
C ARG A 649 -16.13 -7.00 -25.54
N ALA A 650 -16.88 -8.10 -25.37
CA ALA A 650 -16.37 -9.42 -25.02
C ALA A 650 -15.30 -9.91 -26.02
N SER A 651 -15.55 -9.76 -27.32
CA SER A 651 -14.61 -10.19 -28.38
C SER A 651 -13.30 -9.40 -28.43
N LEU A 652 -13.24 -8.21 -27.81
CA LEU A 652 -12.08 -7.31 -27.79
C LEU A 652 -11.36 -7.26 -26.43
N LEU A 653 -11.84 -8.01 -25.42
CA LEU A 653 -11.15 -8.16 -24.14
C LEU A 653 -9.80 -8.85 -24.33
N ASP A 654 -8.79 -8.43 -23.56
CA ASP A 654 -7.49 -9.10 -23.54
C ASP A 654 -7.61 -10.52 -22.99
N ALA A 655 -6.79 -11.45 -23.52
CA ALA A 655 -6.81 -12.84 -23.05
C ALA A 655 -6.40 -12.96 -21.57
N TYR A 656 -5.45 -12.13 -21.14
CA TYR A 656 -4.87 -12.07 -19.79
C TYR A 656 -4.56 -10.62 -19.42
N GLN A 657 -4.50 -10.31 -18.12
CA GLN A 657 -4.02 -9.02 -17.64
C GLN A 657 -2.50 -8.87 -17.86
N LEU A 658 -2.01 -7.63 -17.93
CA LEU A 658 -0.58 -7.36 -18.05
C LEU A 658 0.14 -7.68 -16.71
N PRO A 659 1.25 -8.44 -16.73
CA PRO A 659 2.04 -8.78 -15.53
C PRO A 659 2.45 -7.55 -14.70
N GLU A 660 2.50 -7.69 -13.37
CA GLU A 660 2.83 -6.56 -12.48
C GLU A 660 4.19 -5.93 -12.80
N ILE A 661 5.19 -6.78 -13.11
CA ILE A 661 6.55 -6.37 -13.48
C ILE A 661 6.61 -5.40 -14.68
N MET A 662 5.57 -5.34 -15.51
CA MET A 662 5.47 -4.43 -16.67
C MET A 662 4.67 -3.15 -16.37
N ARG A 663 4.07 -3.00 -15.18
CA ARG A 663 3.16 -1.89 -14.84
C ARG A 663 3.32 -1.29 -13.44
N THR A 664 4.26 -1.76 -12.62
CA THR A 664 4.63 -1.15 -11.33
C THR A 664 5.98 -0.42 -11.42
N PRO A 665 6.28 0.52 -10.50
CA PRO A 665 7.66 0.91 -10.19
C PRO A 665 8.51 -0.31 -9.78
N LEU A 666 9.84 -0.19 -9.88
CA LEU A 666 10.78 -1.32 -9.75
C LEU A 666 11.88 -1.09 -8.70
N GLU A 667 11.87 0.02 -7.98
CA GLU A 667 12.91 0.44 -7.04
C GLU A 667 13.11 -0.55 -5.87
N GLU A 668 12.02 -1.07 -5.30
CA GLU A 668 12.09 -2.13 -4.27
C GLU A 668 12.76 -3.39 -4.82
N LEU A 669 12.36 -3.81 -6.03
CA LEU A 669 12.90 -4.99 -6.70
C LEU A 669 14.39 -4.81 -7.05
N CYS A 670 14.79 -3.62 -7.51
CA CYS A 670 16.18 -3.30 -7.82
C CYS A 670 17.09 -3.44 -6.58
N LEU A 671 16.62 -3.03 -5.40
CA LEU A 671 17.31 -3.28 -4.14
C LEU A 671 17.29 -4.77 -3.72
N GLN A 672 16.17 -5.47 -3.94
CA GLN A 672 16.05 -6.91 -3.63
C GLN A 672 17.01 -7.76 -4.49
N ILE A 673 17.17 -7.44 -5.77
CA ILE A 673 18.16 -8.06 -6.67
C ILE A 673 19.58 -7.91 -6.12
N LYS A 674 19.93 -6.71 -5.64
CA LYS A 674 21.28 -6.40 -5.17
C LYS A 674 21.60 -6.96 -3.78
N ILE A 675 20.66 -6.96 -2.83
CA ILE A 675 20.88 -7.54 -1.49
C ILE A 675 20.96 -9.08 -1.53
N LEU A 676 20.29 -9.70 -2.51
CA LEU A 676 20.43 -11.13 -2.82
C LEU A 676 21.67 -11.44 -3.70
N LYS A 677 22.53 -10.45 -3.98
CA LYS A 677 23.76 -10.55 -4.80
C LYS A 677 23.55 -11.09 -6.22
N LEU A 678 22.36 -10.92 -6.80
CA LEU A 678 21.96 -11.50 -8.10
C LEU A 678 22.55 -10.79 -9.35
N GLY A 679 23.58 -9.96 -9.18
CA GLY A 679 24.36 -9.34 -10.27
C GLY A 679 23.93 -7.93 -10.67
N SER A 680 23.88 -7.67 -11.98
CA SER A 680 23.36 -6.39 -12.54
C SER A 680 21.85 -6.48 -12.73
N ILE A 681 21.16 -5.37 -12.46
CA ILE A 681 19.69 -5.30 -12.45
C ILE A 681 19.11 -5.60 -13.84
N GLY A 682 19.65 -4.99 -14.90
CA GLY A 682 19.20 -5.23 -16.28
C GLY A 682 19.31 -6.71 -16.67
N ARG A 683 20.52 -7.27 -16.54
CA ARG A 683 20.81 -8.69 -16.88
C ARG A 683 20.00 -9.71 -16.07
N PHE A 684 19.60 -9.37 -14.85
CA PHE A 684 18.69 -10.21 -14.07
C PHE A 684 17.26 -10.13 -14.61
N LEU A 685 16.75 -8.91 -14.86
CA LEU A 685 15.39 -8.68 -15.37
C LEU A 685 15.21 -9.15 -16.84
N GLU A 686 16.28 -9.21 -17.63
CA GLU A 686 16.32 -9.88 -18.94
C GLU A 686 15.94 -11.37 -18.88
N LYS A 687 16.12 -12.03 -17.73
CA LYS A 687 15.71 -13.42 -17.50
C LYS A 687 14.21 -13.56 -17.18
N ALA A 688 13.47 -12.47 -16.96
CA ALA A 688 12.06 -12.55 -16.55
C ALA A 688 11.15 -13.20 -17.60
N LEU A 689 10.08 -13.85 -17.13
CA LEU A 689 9.07 -14.51 -17.97
C LEU A 689 8.35 -13.54 -18.94
N ASP A 690 8.18 -12.30 -18.49
CA ASP A 690 7.95 -11.13 -19.33
C ASP A 690 8.88 -10.02 -18.84
N ARG A 691 9.59 -9.35 -19.76
CA ARG A 691 10.60 -8.35 -19.41
C ARG A 691 9.95 -7.00 -19.13
N PRO A 692 10.34 -6.27 -18.07
CA PRO A 692 10.03 -4.84 -17.95
C PRO A 692 10.69 -4.05 -19.09
N THR A 693 10.18 -2.85 -19.40
CA THR A 693 10.79 -2.01 -20.43
C THR A 693 12.10 -1.38 -19.92
N GLU A 694 13.03 -1.12 -20.83
CA GLU A 694 14.33 -0.54 -20.47
C GLU A 694 14.19 0.85 -19.83
N GLU A 695 13.19 1.66 -20.21
CA GLU A 695 12.97 2.96 -19.58
C GLU A 695 12.51 2.81 -18.13
N ALA A 696 11.68 1.81 -17.81
CA ALA A 696 11.25 1.54 -16.44
C ALA A 696 12.42 1.09 -15.55
N VAL A 697 13.29 0.21 -16.07
CA VAL A 697 14.50 -0.25 -15.35
C VAL A 697 15.50 0.90 -15.15
N ASN A 698 15.80 1.66 -16.20
CA ASN A 698 16.72 2.79 -16.11
C ASN A 698 16.18 3.91 -15.20
N LEU A 699 14.87 4.17 -15.20
CA LEU A 699 14.22 5.11 -14.28
C LEU A 699 14.35 4.65 -12.82
N ALA A 700 14.11 3.37 -12.52
CA ALA A 700 14.27 2.84 -11.17
C ALA A 700 15.73 2.89 -10.68
N ILE A 701 16.70 2.52 -11.53
CA ILE A 701 18.14 2.65 -11.21
C ILE A 701 18.51 4.12 -10.97
N LYS A 702 17.99 5.05 -11.79
CA LYS A 702 18.19 6.49 -11.59
C LYS A 702 17.60 6.96 -10.27
N ASN A 703 16.34 6.61 -9.96
CA ASN A 703 15.68 7.02 -8.73
C ASN A 703 16.42 6.49 -7.48
N LEU A 704 17.00 5.28 -7.54
CA LEU A 704 17.86 4.74 -6.47
C LEU A 704 19.22 5.43 -6.35
N ARG A 705 19.83 5.90 -7.46
CA ARG A 705 21.04 6.75 -7.44
C ARG A 705 20.74 8.14 -6.87
N ASP A 706 19.62 8.75 -7.29
CA ASP A 706 19.16 10.05 -6.78
C ASP A 706 18.79 9.99 -5.28
N LEU A 707 18.43 8.80 -4.77
CA LEU A 707 18.26 8.52 -3.33
C LEU A 707 19.56 8.15 -2.58
N ASN A 708 20.71 8.09 -3.26
CA ASN A 708 21.99 7.57 -2.75
C ASN A 708 21.93 6.13 -2.19
N ALA A 709 21.05 5.29 -2.73
CA ALA A 709 20.93 3.86 -2.39
C ALA A 709 21.77 2.97 -3.32
N LEU A 710 22.00 3.39 -4.56
CA LEU A 710 22.94 2.76 -5.49
C LEU A 710 24.01 3.77 -5.93
N ASP A 711 25.23 3.29 -6.14
CA ASP A 711 26.31 4.11 -6.71
C ASP A 711 26.26 4.19 -8.25
N HIS A 712 27.22 4.90 -8.84
CA HIS A 712 27.36 5.02 -10.30
C HIS A 712 27.63 3.67 -11.01
N THR A 713 28.09 2.65 -10.30
CA THR A 713 28.35 1.28 -10.80
C THR A 713 27.23 0.27 -10.47
N GLU A 714 26.09 0.74 -9.95
CA GLU A 714 24.97 -0.08 -9.45
C GLU A 714 25.28 -0.95 -8.21
N ASN A 715 26.34 -0.67 -7.45
CA ASN A 715 26.55 -1.36 -6.18
C ASN A 715 25.70 -0.70 -5.07
N LEU A 716 25.34 -1.48 -4.05
CA LEU A 716 24.67 -0.93 -2.87
C LEU A 716 25.62 0.00 -2.15
N THR A 717 25.20 1.25 -1.94
CA THR A 717 25.83 2.08 -0.92
C THR A 717 25.54 1.48 0.46
N PRO A 718 26.29 1.83 1.52
CA PRO A 718 25.92 1.46 2.87
C PRO A 718 24.47 1.87 3.23
N LEU A 719 23.97 2.99 2.70
CA LEU A 719 22.57 3.39 2.86
C LEU A 719 21.65 2.38 2.16
N GLY A 720 21.91 2.08 0.89
CA GLY A 720 21.16 1.08 0.11
C GLY A 720 21.12 -0.29 0.76
N PHE A 721 22.20 -0.71 1.42
CA PHE A 721 22.26 -1.97 2.16
C PHE A 721 21.25 -2.02 3.32
N HIS A 722 21.19 -0.99 4.17
CA HIS A 722 20.18 -0.92 5.23
C HIS A 722 18.76 -0.76 4.68
N LEU A 723 18.56 0.06 3.65
CA LEU A 723 17.27 0.21 2.95
C LEU A 723 16.76 -1.12 2.39
N ALA A 724 17.63 -1.91 1.76
CA ALA A 724 17.26 -3.20 1.18
C ALA A 724 16.96 -4.28 2.23
N ARG A 725 17.53 -4.16 3.44
CA ARG A 725 17.18 -5.04 4.57
C ARG A 725 15.77 -4.76 5.08
N LEU A 726 15.35 -3.50 5.14
CA LEU A 726 13.99 -3.11 5.54
C LEU A 726 12.94 -3.56 4.50
N PRO A 727 11.85 -4.24 4.89
CA PRO A 727 10.80 -4.69 3.98
C PRO A 727 9.75 -3.57 3.72
N VAL A 728 10.18 -2.49 3.07
CA VAL A 728 9.41 -1.28 2.70
C VAL A 728 9.97 -0.63 1.42
N GLU A 729 9.24 0.31 0.82
CA GLU A 729 9.76 1.12 -0.30
C GLU A 729 10.96 2.01 0.16
N PRO A 730 11.95 2.31 -0.71
CA PRO A 730 13.21 2.95 -0.30
C PRO A 730 13.06 4.31 0.40
N HIS A 731 12.10 5.15 -0.03
CA HIS A 731 11.80 6.43 0.65
C HIS A 731 11.23 6.23 2.06
N ILE A 732 10.53 5.13 2.31
CA ILE A 732 10.01 4.78 3.64
C ILE A 732 11.14 4.21 4.52
N GLY A 733 12.08 3.46 3.95
CA GLY A 733 13.29 3.05 4.67
C GLY A 733 14.13 4.27 5.10
N LYS A 734 14.28 5.26 4.21
CA LYS A 734 14.97 6.53 4.50
C LYS A 734 14.25 7.33 5.59
N LEU A 735 12.92 7.39 5.53
CA LEU A 735 12.06 7.97 6.56
C LEU A 735 12.31 7.34 7.94
N ILE A 736 12.34 6.01 8.02
CA ILE A 736 12.59 5.23 9.24
C ILE A 736 13.97 5.56 9.84
N LEU A 737 15.03 5.55 9.01
CA LEU A 737 16.40 5.85 9.45
C LEU A 737 16.55 7.27 10.02
N PHE A 738 15.95 8.27 9.38
CA PHE A 738 15.92 9.63 9.93
C PHE A 738 15.10 9.75 11.22
N GLY A 739 14.05 8.94 11.41
CA GLY A 739 13.30 8.88 12.65
C GLY A 739 14.13 8.45 13.86
N ALA A 740 15.00 7.44 13.68
CA ALA A 740 15.95 7.00 14.70
C ALA A 740 17.04 8.08 14.96
N LEU A 741 17.70 8.55 13.91
CA LEU A 741 18.81 9.52 14.01
C LEU A 741 18.41 10.87 14.61
N LEU A 742 17.14 11.26 14.50
CA LEU A 742 16.63 12.55 15.00
C LEU A 742 15.80 12.39 16.28
N GLY A 743 15.75 11.19 16.87
CA GLY A 743 15.14 10.93 18.18
C GLY A 743 13.63 11.15 18.19
N CYS A 744 12.95 10.84 17.08
CA CYS A 744 11.50 10.95 16.95
C CYS A 744 10.88 9.64 16.43
N LEU A 745 11.29 8.52 17.04
CA LEU A 745 11.08 7.18 16.50
C LEU A 745 9.59 6.78 16.40
N ASP A 746 8.84 6.81 17.50
CA ASP A 746 7.46 6.32 17.56
C ASP A 746 6.50 6.93 16.49
N PRO A 747 6.40 8.27 16.33
CA PRO A 747 5.52 8.85 15.32
C PRO A 747 5.99 8.53 13.90
N VAL A 748 7.30 8.50 13.66
CA VAL A 748 7.87 8.21 12.34
C VAL A 748 7.66 6.74 11.94
N LEU A 749 7.83 5.79 12.87
CA LEU A 749 7.51 4.38 12.63
C LEU A 749 6.00 4.18 12.39
N THR A 750 5.14 4.95 13.09
CA THR A 750 3.68 4.91 12.88
C THR A 750 3.32 5.35 11.45
N ILE A 751 3.92 6.45 10.98
CA ILE A 751 3.74 6.94 9.60
C ILE A 751 4.28 5.92 8.60
N ALA A 752 5.51 5.43 8.79
CA ALA A 752 6.14 4.46 7.90
C ALA A 752 5.34 3.16 7.77
N ALA A 753 4.81 2.63 8.87
CA ALA A 753 3.95 1.45 8.89
C ALA A 753 2.62 1.68 8.16
N SER A 754 2.02 2.86 8.32
CA SER A 754 0.79 3.22 7.61
C SER A 754 1.01 3.41 6.10
N LEU A 755 2.12 4.02 5.69
CA LEU A 755 2.48 4.18 4.27
C LEU A 755 2.80 2.84 3.59
N SER A 756 3.42 1.91 4.33
CA SER A 756 3.82 0.58 3.83
C SER A 756 2.69 -0.46 3.78
N PHE A 757 1.48 -0.14 4.24
CA PHE A 757 0.38 -1.10 4.31
C PHE A 757 -0.98 -0.49 3.92
N LYS A 758 -1.56 0.31 4.80
CA LYS A 758 -2.73 1.18 4.58
C LYS A 758 -2.96 2.02 5.83
N ASP A 759 -3.72 3.10 5.70
CA ASP A 759 -4.22 3.87 6.83
C ASP A 759 -5.30 3.12 7.64
N PRO A 760 -5.44 3.42 8.94
CA PRO A 760 -6.39 2.73 9.81
C PRO A 760 -7.85 3.16 9.61
N PHE A 761 -8.11 4.26 8.90
CA PHE A 761 -9.46 4.77 8.68
C PHE A 761 -10.23 3.90 7.69
N PHE A 762 -11.47 3.56 8.04
CA PHE A 762 -12.47 3.11 7.09
C PHE A 762 -13.58 4.17 6.98
N ILE A 763 -14.35 4.13 5.89
CA ILE A 763 -15.50 5.00 5.69
C ILE A 763 -16.73 4.10 5.62
N PRO A 764 -17.55 4.01 6.68
CA PRO A 764 -18.80 3.28 6.62
C PRO A 764 -19.80 3.99 5.71
N LEU A 765 -20.66 3.18 5.09
CA LEU A 765 -21.61 3.57 4.08
C LEU A 765 -22.66 4.54 4.65
N GLY A 766 -22.87 5.67 3.97
CA GLY A 766 -23.74 6.77 4.42
C GLY A 766 -23.17 7.59 5.59
N LYS A 767 -21.91 7.36 6.00
CA LYS A 767 -21.24 8.08 7.10
C LYS A 767 -20.02 8.88 6.65
N GLU A 768 -19.86 9.13 5.34
CA GLU A 768 -18.69 9.77 4.72
C GLU A 768 -18.37 11.12 5.38
N LYS A 769 -19.38 11.99 5.48
CA LYS A 769 -19.23 13.32 6.09
C LYS A 769 -18.84 13.27 7.57
N MET A 770 -19.32 12.27 8.31
CA MET A 770 -18.94 12.08 9.72
C MET A 770 -17.51 11.55 9.83
N ALA A 771 -17.10 10.62 8.96
CA ALA A 771 -15.75 10.11 8.93
C ALA A 771 -14.72 11.19 8.56
N ASP A 772 -15.04 12.04 7.58
CA ASP A 772 -14.19 13.17 7.20
C ASP A 772 -14.14 14.26 8.28
N MET A 773 -15.25 14.52 8.98
CA MET A 773 -15.29 15.42 10.14
C MET A 773 -14.42 14.90 11.30
N ARG A 774 -14.58 13.63 11.70
CA ARG A 774 -13.76 12.99 12.74
C ARG A 774 -12.27 12.99 12.38
N ARG A 775 -11.92 12.72 11.11
CA ARG A 775 -10.53 12.80 10.61
C ARG A 775 -9.96 14.21 10.75
N ARG A 776 -10.74 15.26 10.47
CA ARG A 776 -10.33 16.65 10.71
C ARG A 776 -10.17 16.96 12.20
N THR A 777 -11.06 16.50 13.08
CA THR A 777 -10.91 16.65 14.54
C THR A 777 -9.60 15.99 15.02
N LEU A 778 -9.32 14.76 14.59
CA LEU A 778 -8.08 14.04 14.91
C LEU A 778 -6.82 14.71 14.36
N SER A 779 -6.91 15.50 13.29
CA SER A 779 -5.75 16.19 12.70
C SER A 779 -5.13 17.26 13.59
N ARG A 780 -5.84 17.73 14.64
CA ARG A 780 -5.42 18.81 15.56
C ARG A 780 -4.95 20.10 14.86
N ASN A 781 -5.46 20.41 13.66
CA ASN A 781 -5.02 21.53 12.81
C ASN A 781 -3.55 21.46 12.34
N SER A 782 -2.95 20.26 12.35
CA SER A 782 -1.57 20.02 11.86
C SER A 782 -1.44 20.06 10.32
N LYS A 783 -2.56 20.16 9.58
CA LYS A 783 -2.61 20.27 8.10
C LYS A 783 -1.83 19.14 7.41
N SER A 784 -2.02 17.92 7.93
CA SER A 784 -1.14 16.78 7.68
C SER A 784 -1.86 15.43 7.86
N ASP A 785 -2.03 14.70 6.76
CA ASP A 785 -2.63 13.35 6.78
C ASP A 785 -1.76 12.37 7.60
N HIS A 786 -0.44 12.43 7.42
CA HIS A 786 0.52 11.58 8.13
C HIS A 786 0.43 11.73 9.66
N LEU A 787 0.37 12.97 10.16
CA LEU A 787 0.24 13.26 11.60
C LEU A 787 -1.17 12.92 12.13
N THR A 788 -2.20 13.02 11.29
CA THR A 788 -3.56 12.60 11.66
C THR A 788 -3.61 11.11 11.99
N ILE A 789 -2.80 10.29 11.30
CA ILE A 789 -2.65 8.86 11.59
C ILE A 789 -1.90 8.64 12.91
N VAL A 790 -0.87 9.44 13.22
CA VAL A 790 -0.16 9.40 14.52
C VAL A 790 -1.13 9.67 15.68
N TYR A 791 -1.90 10.76 15.62
CA TYR A 791 -2.85 11.12 16.69
C TYR A 791 -3.99 10.09 16.84
N ALA A 792 -4.43 9.47 15.74
CA ALA A 792 -5.40 8.37 15.77
C ALA A 792 -4.83 7.08 16.38
N PHE A 793 -3.55 6.80 16.14
CA PHE A 793 -2.85 5.65 16.72
C PHE A 793 -2.64 5.83 18.23
N GLN A 794 -2.09 6.98 18.66
CA GLN A 794 -1.89 7.32 20.07
C GLN A 794 -3.21 7.24 20.87
N GLY A 795 -4.30 7.79 20.34
CA GLY A 795 -5.61 7.72 20.99
C GLY A 795 -6.20 6.31 21.08
N TRP A 796 -5.90 5.43 20.12
CA TRP A 796 -6.26 4.01 20.21
C TRP A 796 -5.46 3.29 21.29
N GLU A 797 -4.16 3.57 21.44
CA GLU A 797 -3.35 2.98 22.50
C GLU A 797 -3.79 3.45 23.89
N ASP A 798 -4.13 4.73 24.05
CA ASP A 798 -4.74 5.24 25.29
C ASP A 798 -6.08 4.57 25.60
N ALA A 799 -6.92 4.34 24.59
CA ALA A 799 -8.17 3.62 24.74
C ALA A 799 -7.95 2.13 25.08
N LYS A 800 -6.95 1.49 24.46
CA LYS A 800 -6.56 0.10 24.71
C LYS A 800 -6.03 -0.10 26.14
N ARG A 801 -5.20 0.82 26.64
CA ARG A 801 -4.71 0.83 28.04
C ARG A 801 -5.84 0.98 29.08
N ARG A 802 -6.97 1.58 28.72
CA ARG A 802 -8.17 1.66 29.58
C ARG A 802 -9.04 0.39 29.52
N GLY A 803 -8.71 -0.56 28.65
CA GLY A 803 -9.40 -1.84 28.50
C GLY A 803 -10.29 -1.93 27.25
N GLY A 804 -10.54 -3.16 26.80
CA GLY A 804 -11.14 -3.49 25.50
C GLY A 804 -12.59 -3.02 25.25
N ARG A 805 -13.26 -2.36 26.21
CA ARG A 805 -14.50 -1.60 25.93
C ARG A 805 -14.15 -0.28 25.25
N TYR A 806 -13.31 0.54 25.89
CA TYR A 806 -12.89 1.84 25.38
C TYR A 806 -12.15 1.71 24.05
N GLU A 807 -11.35 0.65 23.84
CA GLU A 807 -10.72 0.37 22.54
C GLU A 807 -11.74 0.29 21.40
N ARG A 808 -12.84 -0.44 21.61
CA ARG A 808 -13.91 -0.64 20.61
C ARG A 808 -14.70 0.63 20.38
N GLU A 809 -15.02 1.35 21.45
CA GLU A 809 -15.70 2.64 21.44
C GLU A 809 -14.91 3.70 20.67
N TYR A 810 -13.61 3.86 21.00
CA TYR A 810 -12.70 4.76 20.28
C TYR A 810 -12.57 4.39 18.80
N CYS A 811 -12.47 3.10 18.46
CA CYS A 811 -12.43 2.64 17.07
C CYS A 811 -13.74 2.92 16.32
N TRP A 812 -14.88 2.78 16.98
CA TRP A 812 -16.21 3.03 16.39
C TRP A 812 -16.41 4.53 16.11
N ASP A 813 -16.19 5.37 17.10
CA ASP A 813 -16.45 6.82 17.03
C ASP A 813 -15.56 7.56 16.04
N ASN A 814 -14.35 7.05 15.79
CA ASN A 814 -13.37 7.62 14.89
C ASN A 814 -13.28 6.88 13.53
N PHE A 815 -14.09 5.84 13.34
CA PHE A 815 -14.11 4.98 12.15
C PHE A 815 -12.74 4.37 11.83
N LEU A 816 -12.11 3.77 12.85
CA LEU A 816 -10.81 3.13 12.79
C LEU A 816 -10.92 1.60 12.84
N SER A 817 -10.07 0.92 12.07
CA SER A 817 -9.97 -0.54 12.08
C SER A 817 -8.94 -1.01 13.11
N ALA A 818 -9.40 -1.55 14.25
CA ALA A 818 -8.55 -2.14 15.28
C ALA A 818 -7.55 -3.17 14.71
N ASN A 819 -7.98 -4.05 13.79
CA ASN A 819 -7.09 -4.99 13.09
C ASN A 819 -5.97 -4.30 12.28
N THR A 820 -6.24 -3.11 11.74
CA THR A 820 -5.26 -2.33 10.97
C THR A 820 -4.32 -1.59 11.92
N LEU A 821 -4.83 -1.03 13.02
CA LEU A 821 -4.04 -0.42 14.09
C LEU A 821 -3.10 -1.44 14.75
N GLN A 822 -3.58 -2.65 15.07
CA GLN A 822 -2.73 -3.72 15.60
C GLN A 822 -1.70 -4.22 14.56
N MET A 823 -2.01 -4.16 13.26
CA MET A 823 -1.00 -4.45 12.21
C MET A 823 0.08 -3.35 12.15
N ILE A 824 -0.33 -2.07 12.25
CA ILE A 824 0.59 -0.92 12.33
C ILE A 824 1.48 -1.05 13.57
N HIS A 825 0.93 -1.38 14.74
CA HIS A 825 1.68 -1.66 15.97
C HIS A 825 2.73 -2.76 15.77
N ASN A 826 2.34 -3.89 15.18
CA ASN A 826 3.25 -5.01 14.92
C ASN A 826 4.34 -4.63 13.90
N MET A 827 4.03 -3.76 12.92
CA MET A 827 5.00 -3.24 11.96
C MET A 827 5.95 -2.20 12.60
N LYS A 828 5.47 -1.33 13.50
CA LYS A 828 6.34 -0.44 14.32
C LYS A 828 7.34 -1.27 15.11
N SER A 829 6.86 -2.31 15.81
CA SER A 829 7.70 -3.24 16.58
C SER A 829 8.74 -3.90 15.68
N GLN A 830 8.36 -4.36 14.47
CA GLN A 830 9.29 -4.94 13.50
C GLN A 830 10.35 -3.94 13.02
N PHE A 831 9.99 -2.68 12.81
CA PHE A 831 10.96 -1.66 12.37
C PHE A 831 11.93 -1.27 13.49
N ALA A 832 11.48 -1.18 14.74
CA ALA A 832 12.36 -0.99 15.89
C ALA A 832 13.30 -2.20 16.11
N GLU A 833 12.79 -3.42 15.94
CA GLU A 833 13.60 -4.66 15.98
C GLU A 833 14.66 -4.68 14.86
N HIS A 834 14.30 -4.33 13.62
CA HIS A 834 15.27 -4.18 12.51
C HIS A 834 16.29 -3.08 12.76
N LEU A 835 15.88 -1.92 13.29
CA LEU A 835 16.78 -0.81 13.63
C LEU A 835 17.75 -1.19 14.76
N LYS A 836 17.30 -1.99 15.75
CA LYS A 836 18.16 -2.52 16.80
C LYS A 836 19.16 -3.54 16.24
N HIS A 837 18.71 -4.47 15.39
CA HIS A 837 19.58 -5.46 14.75
C HIS A 837 20.56 -4.84 13.73
N THR A 838 20.29 -3.62 13.26
CA THR A 838 21.23 -2.83 12.45
C THR A 838 22.01 -1.80 13.25
N GLY A 839 21.84 -1.67 14.57
CA GLY A 839 22.65 -0.81 15.45
C GLY A 839 22.23 0.66 15.55
N PHE A 840 21.08 1.07 14.98
CA PHE A 840 20.63 2.47 14.99
C PHE A 840 19.89 2.89 16.28
N VAL A 841 19.39 1.94 17.09
CA VAL A 841 18.65 2.22 18.34
C VAL A 841 19.04 1.25 19.46
N SER A 842 19.07 1.75 20.71
CA SER A 842 19.42 0.98 21.90
C SER A 842 18.34 -0.07 22.24
N SER A 843 17.07 0.28 22.11
CA SER A 843 15.93 -0.55 22.48
C SER A 843 15.22 -1.19 21.27
N LYS A 844 14.43 -2.23 21.53
CA LYS A 844 13.49 -2.81 20.56
C LYS A 844 12.08 -2.21 20.67
N ASP A 845 11.82 -1.41 21.70
CA ASP A 845 10.55 -0.74 21.91
C ASP A 845 10.49 0.55 21.06
N PRO A 846 9.50 0.71 20.16
CA PRO A 846 9.25 1.98 19.46
C PRO A 846 9.14 3.21 20.37
N LYS A 847 8.75 3.03 21.65
CA LYS A 847 8.47 4.09 22.63
C LYS A 847 9.60 4.39 23.60
N ASP A 848 10.74 3.71 23.45
CA ASP A 848 11.97 3.94 24.21
C ASP A 848 12.29 5.44 24.37
N PRO A 849 12.40 5.98 25.60
CA PRO A 849 12.59 7.41 25.82
C PRO A 849 13.83 8.00 25.14
N GLU A 850 14.95 7.26 25.09
CA GLU A 850 16.18 7.73 24.43
C GLU A 850 15.97 7.93 22.92
N SER A 851 15.19 7.04 22.30
CA SER A 851 14.82 7.11 20.88
C SER A 851 13.69 8.11 20.57
N ASN A 852 13.10 8.76 21.57
CA ASN A 852 11.86 9.56 21.43
C ASN A 852 11.91 10.99 22.01
N ILE A 853 13.10 11.50 22.36
CA ILE A 853 13.31 12.83 22.96
C ILE A 853 12.64 13.98 22.17
N ASN A 854 12.51 13.84 20.85
CA ASN A 854 11.89 14.83 19.96
C ASN A 854 10.52 14.40 19.39
N SER A 855 9.89 13.34 19.90
CA SER A 855 8.64 12.78 19.34
C SER A 855 7.39 13.67 19.49
N ASP A 856 7.43 14.74 20.30
CA ASP A 856 6.39 15.76 20.35
C ASP A 856 6.63 16.94 19.38
N ASN A 857 7.79 17.01 18.72
CA ASN A 857 8.18 18.14 17.90
C ASN A 857 7.59 18.05 16.47
N GLU A 858 6.37 18.56 16.30
CA GLU A 858 5.63 18.53 15.03
C GLU A 858 6.46 19.06 13.83
N LYS A 859 7.28 20.11 14.04
CA LYS A 859 8.15 20.66 12.98
C LYS A 859 9.24 19.69 12.55
N LEU A 860 9.86 19.00 13.51
CA LEU A 860 10.90 18.01 13.21
C LEU A 860 10.30 16.81 12.48
N ILE A 861 9.17 16.27 12.96
CA ILE A 861 8.47 15.16 12.29
C ILE A 861 8.08 15.55 10.86
N LYS A 862 7.56 16.77 10.65
CA LYS A 862 7.31 17.32 9.31
C LYS A 862 8.55 17.38 8.42
N ALA A 863 9.72 17.68 8.99
CA ALA A 863 10.98 17.67 8.26
C ALA A 863 11.48 16.24 7.96
N VAL A 864 11.29 15.28 8.87
CA VAL A 864 11.58 13.86 8.62
C VAL A 864 10.69 13.29 7.51
N ILE A 865 9.41 13.68 7.47
CA ILE A 865 8.51 13.37 6.34
C ILE A 865 9.06 13.91 5.01
N VAL A 866 9.69 15.11 4.98
CA VAL A 866 10.41 15.60 3.79
C VAL A 866 11.63 14.73 3.49
N ALA A 867 12.45 14.39 4.48
CA ALA A 867 13.67 13.58 4.30
C ALA A 867 13.40 12.22 3.64
N GLY A 868 12.26 11.61 3.95
CA GLY A 868 11.74 10.44 3.24
C GLY A 868 11.16 10.77 1.86
N LEU A 869 10.14 11.63 1.79
CA LEU A 869 9.27 11.78 0.61
C LEU A 869 9.80 12.70 -0.50
N TYR A 870 10.88 13.47 -0.28
CA TYR A 870 11.49 14.29 -1.33
C TYR A 870 11.93 13.41 -2.52
N PRO A 871 11.68 13.80 -3.80
CA PRO A 871 11.28 15.12 -4.31
C PRO A 871 9.76 15.31 -4.54
N LYS A 872 8.87 14.56 -3.86
CA LYS A 872 7.41 14.62 -4.04
C LYS A 872 6.77 15.89 -3.43
N VAL A 873 7.15 17.06 -3.95
CA VAL A 873 6.78 18.40 -3.46
C VAL A 873 5.72 19.04 -4.36
N ALA A 874 4.82 19.83 -3.76
CA ALA A 874 3.87 20.69 -4.46
C ALA A 874 3.77 22.08 -3.81
N THR A 875 3.45 23.11 -4.60
CA THR A 875 3.28 24.50 -4.13
C THR A 875 1.81 24.93 -4.06
N ILE A 876 1.46 25.60 -2.98
CA ILE A 876 0.16 26.22 -2.70
C ILE A 876 0.15 27.63 -3.29
N ARG A 877 -0.85 27.93 -4.13
CA ARG A 877 -1.12 29.29 -4.64
C ARG A 877 -2.59 29.70 -4.37
N PRO A 878 -2.85 30.94 -3.90
CA PRO A 878 -4.20 31.41 -3.59
C PRO A 878 -5.08 31.56 -4.84
N SER A 879 -6.36 31.20 -4.73
CA SER A 879 -7.36 31.34 -5.80
C SER A 879 -8.24 32.58 -5.58
N HIS A 880 -7.85 33.71 -6.16
CA HIS A 880 -8.64 34.95 -6.19
C HIS A 880 -9.90 34.89 -7.11
N SER A 881 -10.54 33.73 -7.22
CA SER A 881 -11.71 33.51 -8.09
C SER A 881 -13.01 33.79 -7.33
N LYS A 882 -13.73 34.86 -7.74
CA LYS A 882 -15.04 35.23 -7.17
C LYS A 882 -16.12 34.14 -7.22
N LYS A 883 -15.94 33.07 -8.00
CA LYS A 883 -16.87 31.91 -8.09
C LYS A 883 -16.37 30.64 -7.39
N ARG A 884 -15.07 30.56 -7.02
CA ARG A 884 -14.44 29.42 -6.31
C ARG A 884 -13.23 29.93 -5.51
N PRO A 885 -13.44 30.59 -4.35
CA PRO A 885 -12.37 30.94 -3.43
C PRO A 885 -11.76 29.67 -2.81
N GLY A 886 -10.47 29.71 -2.47
CA GLY A 886 -9.73 28.58 -1.91
C GLY A 886 -8.30 28.50 -2.44
N VAL A 887 -7.69 27.31 -2.39
CA VAL A 887 -6.31 27.05 -2.80
C VAL A 887 -6.24 26.35 -4.18
N LYS A 888 -5.11 26.53 -4.88
CA LYS A 888 -4.70 25.71 -6.02
C LYS A 888 -3.30 25.15 -5.76
N VAL A 889 -3.15 23.85 -5.90
CA VAL A 889 -1.87 23.15 -5.74
C VAL A 889 -1.23 22.92 -7.12
N TYR A 890 0.09 23.06 -7.19
CA TYR A 890 0.88 22.82 -8.40
C TYR A 890 2.11 21.95 -8.12
N THR A 891 2.43 21.00 -8.98
CA THR A 891 3.68 20.22 -8.98
C THR A 891 4.60 20.71 -10.10
N GLN A 892 5.89 20.35 -10.02
CA GLN A 892 6.87 20.70 -11.06
C GLN A 892 6.57 20.00 -12.40
N ALA A 893 6.22 18.71 -12.36
CA ALA A 893 5.98 17.89 -13.56
C ALA A 893 4.58 18.11 -14.17
N ASP A 894 3.53 18.04 -13.33
CA ASP A 894 2.14 17.95 -13.81
C ASP A 894 1.45 19.31 -14.00
N GLY A 895 2.09 20.40 -13.58
CA GLY A 895 1.44 21.70 -13.51
C GLY A 895 0.38 21.72 -12.41
N LYS A 896 -0.91 21.87 -12.74
CA LYS A 896 -1.97 22.06 -11.73
C LYS A 896 -2.63 20.74 -11.31
N VAL A 897 -2.46 20.37 -10.04
CA VAL A 897 -3.09 19.20 -9.42
C VAL A 897 -4.27 19.61 -8.51
N ASN A 898 -4.95 18.62 -7.92
CA ASN A 898 -5.95 18.79 -6.86
C ASN A 898 -5.53 17.98 -5.61
N ILE A 899 -6.13 18.27 -4.46
CA ILE A 899 -6.03 17.40 -3.26
C ILE A 899 -7.19 16.40 -3.30
N HIS A 900 -6.95 15.14 -2.92
CA HIS A 900 -7.96 14.09 -2.91
C HIS A 900 -8.98 14.30 -1.78
N PRO A 901 -10.30 14.07 -1.97
CA PRO A 901 -11.33 14.38 -0.96
C PRO A 901 -11.13 13.75 0.43
N LYS A 902 -10.44 12.60 0.51
CA LYS A 902 -10.09 11.93 1.77
C LYS A 902 -9.09 12.72 2.62
N SER A 903 -8.23 13.52 2.03
CA SER A 903 -7.19 14.26 2.75
C SER A 903 -7.80 15.30 3.68
N VAL A 904 -7.24 15.48 4.88
CA VAL A 904 -7.66 16.54 5.80
C VAL A 904 -7.51 17.93 5.18
N ASN A 905 -6.58 18.08 4.22
CA ASN A 905 -6.28 19.31 3.50
C ASN A 905 -7.23 19.59 2.30
N ALA A 906 -8.21 18.70 2.01
CA ALA A 906 -9.02 18.79 0.79
C ALA A 906 -9.95 20.02 0.71
N GLU A 907 -10.46 20.48 1.84
CA GLU A 907 -11.30 21.69 1.93
C GLU A 907 -10.62 22.86 2.66
N GLU A 908 -9.34 22.68 3.01
CA GLU A 908 -8.53 23.66 3.73
C GLU A 908 -8.20 24.88 2.85
N LYS A 909 -8.16 26.05 3.48
CA LYS A 909 -8.00 27.37 2.86
C LYS A 909 -6.88 28.18 3.51
N GLU A 910 -6.58 27.94 4.79
CA GLU A 910 -5.69 28.74 5.61
C GLU A 910 -4.40 27.96 5.93
N PHE A 911 -3.52 27.84 4.94
CA PHE A 911 -2.20 27.25 5.14
C PHE A 911 -1.22 28.28 5.74
N ASN A 912 -0.40 27.79 6.67
CA ASN A 912 0.70 28.54 7.29
C ASN A 912 1.87 28.71 6.29
N TYR A 913 2.11 27.69 5.46
CA TYR A 913 3.21 27.64 4.49
C TYR A 913 2.72 27.42 3.06
N THR A 914 3.54 27.77 2.07
CA THR A 914 3.22 27.67 0.64
C THR A 914 3.61 26.33 0.00
N TRP A 915 3.91 25.31 0.79
CA TRP A 915 4.43 24.02 0.33
C TRP A 915 3.75 22.81 0.98
N LEU A 916 3.54 21.78 0.17
CA LEU A 916 3.08 20.45 0.57
C LEU A 916 4.12 19.41 0.15
N ILE A 917 4.30 18.39 0.98
CA ILE A 917 4.92 17.10 0.60
C ILE A 917 3.80 16.05 0.48
N TYR A 918 3.91 15.11 -0.46
CA TYR A 918 2.92 14.04 -0.67
C TYR A 918 3.59 12.68 -0.86
N HIS A 919 2.90 11.57 -0.57
CA HIS A 919 3.44 10.23 -0.79
C HIS A 919 2.90 9.61 -2.10
N LEU A 920 1.57 9.62 -2.28
CA LEU A 920 0.88 9.02 -3.41
C LEU A 920 0.18 10.08 -4.28
N LYS A 921 0.70 10.28 -5.51
CA LYS A 921 0.03 11.02 -6.59
C LYS A 921 -0.70 10.01 -7.48
N MET A 922 -2.00 10.17 -7.64
CA MET A 922 -2.83 9.30 -8.50
C MET A 922 -3.63 10.09 -9.53
N LYS A 923 -3.79 9.52 -10.73
CA LYS A 923 -4.61 10.07 -11.82
C LYS A 923 -5.90 9.27 -11.94
N THR A 924 -7.05 9.92 -11.73
CA THR A 924 -8.39 9.31 -11.85
C THR A 924 -9.25 10.11 -12.83
N SER A 925 -10.07 11.06 -12.36
CA SER A 925 -10.73 12.10 -13.18
C SER A 925 -9.87 13.35 -13.35
N SER A 926 -8.88 13.52 -12.49
CA SER A 926 -7.79 14.48 -12.59
C SER A 926 -6.58 13.95 -11.83
N ILE A 927 -5.47 14.70 -11.78
CA ILE A 927 -4.33 14.35 -10.93
C ILE A 927 -4.62 14.84 -9.50
N PHE A 928 -4.66 13.90 -8.57
CA PHE A 928 -4.90 14.11 -7.15
C PHE A 928 -3.68 13.71 -6.32
N LEU A 929 -3.34 14.51 -5.32
CA LEU A 929 -2.48 14.11 -4.22
C LEU A 929 -3.37 13.39 -3.19
N TYR A 930 -3.11 12.11 -2.92
CA TYR A 930 -3.97 11.27 -2.07
C TYR A 930 -3.83 11.62 -0.58
N ASP A 931 -2.58 11.79 -0.17
CA ASP A 931 -2.09 12.09 1.18
C ASP A 931 -1.07 13.24 1.11
N CYS A 932 -1.18 14.24 1.98
CA CYS A 932 -0.23 15.35 2.00
C CYS A 932 -0.04 15.99 3.38
N THR A 933 1.11 16.67 3.53
CA THR A 933 1.51 17.37 4.74
C THR A 933 2.06 18.75 4.38
N GLU A 934 1.59 19.77 5.09
CA GLU A 934 2.17 21.11 5.07
C GLU A 934 3.59 21.10 5.66
N VAL A 935 4.56 21.69 4.93
CA VAL A 935 5.99 21.70 5.31
C VAL A 935 6.60 23.10 5.17
N SER A 936 7.59 23.39 6.01
CA SER A 936 8.29 24.68 5.98
C SER A 936 9.29 24.76 4.80
N PRO A 937 9.56 25.96 4.27
CA PRO A 937 10.70 26.21 3.38
C PRO A 937 12.04 25.73 3.96
N PHE A 938 12.29 25.89 5.27
CA PHE A 938 13.51 25.38 5.92
C PHE A 938 13.65 23.85 5.79
N SER A 939 12.56 23.09 5.94
CA SER A 939 12.58 21.62 5.75
C SER A 939 12.96 21.24 4.31
N LEU A 940 12.46 21.99 3.31
CA LEU A 940 12.79 21.77 1.89
C LEU A 940 14.22 22.25 1.53
N LEU A 941 14.70 23.31 2.16
CA LEU A 941 16.07 23.80 2.06
C LEU A 941 17.07 22.76 2.61
N PHE A 942 16.75 22.14 3.74
CA PHE A 942 17.62 21.20 4.42
C PHE A 942 17.57 19.77 3.85
N PHE A 943 16.39 19.23 3.53
CA PHE A 943 16.26 17.85 3.04
C PHE A 943 16.00 17.72 1.52
N GLY A 944 15.79 18.84 0.81
CA GLY A 944 15.71 18.83 -0.65
C GLY A 944 17.07 18.80 -1.35
N GLY A 945 17.08 18.89 -2.68
CA GLY A 945 18.29 18.75 -3.50
C GLY A 945 19.20 19.99 -3.58
N ASP A 946 19.50 20.41 -4.80
CA ASP A 946 20.58 21.32 -5.17
C ASP A 946 20.29 22.77 -4.77
N ILE A 947 21.08 23.32 -3.85
CA ILE A 947 20.92 24.69 -3.34
C ILE A 947 21.63 25.68 -4.27
N THR A 948 20.88 26.46 -5.05
CA THR A 948 21.39 27.57 -5.86
C THR A 948 21.05 28.92 -5.23
N ILE A 949 21.97 29.88 -5.32
CA ILE A 949 21.77 31.28 -4.88
C ILE A 949 21.51 32.12 -6.13
N GLN A 950 20.51 32.98 -6.09
CA GLN A 950 20.07 33.84 -7.20
C GLN A 950 19.83 35.26 -6.68
N LYS A 951 19.94 36.27 -7.54
CA LYS A 951 19.60 37.66 -7.22
C LYS A 951 18.54 38.14 -8.21
N ASP A 952 17.36 38.50 -7.70
CA ASP A 952 16.17 38.83 -8.50
C ASP A 952 15.66 40.22 -8.10
N GLU A 953 15.97 41.24 -8.92
CA GLU A 953 15.63 42.66 -8.70
C GLU A 953 15.96 43.13 -7.26
N ASP A 954 17.27 43.10 -6.97
CA ASP A 954 17.92 43.48 -5.70
C ASP A 954 17.56 42.68 -4.44
N GLN A 955 16.80 41.59 -4.57
CA GLN A 955 16.58 40.64 -3.48
C GLN A 955 17.38 39.35 -3.68
N GLU A 956 18.03 38.88 -2.61
CA GLU A 956 18.65 37.56 -2.56
C GLU A 956 17.56 36.48 -2.44
N THR A 957 17.61 35.48 -3.32
CA THR A 957 16.72 34.32 -3.27
C THR A 957 17.52 33.03 -3.35
N ILE A 958 17.12 32.05 -2.55
CA ILE A 958 17.64 30.69 -2.62
C ILE A 958 16.63 29.86 -3.42
N ALA A 959 17.14 28.96 -4.28
CA ALA A 959 16.33 28.05 -5.05
C ALA A 959 16.86 26.61 -4.93
N VAL A 960 16.03 25.72 -4.39
CA VAL A 960 16.29 24.27 -4.33
C VAL A 960 15.75 23.63 -5.61
N ASP A 961 16.56 22.78 -6.25
CA ASP A 961 16.29 22.16 -7.56
C ASP A 961 15.80 23.17 -8.62
N LYS A 962 16.30 24.40 -8.50
CA LYS A 962 16.00 25.58 -9.35
C LYS A 962 14.54 26.06 -9.34
N TRP A 963 13.58 25.29 -8.83
CA TRP A 963 12.14 25.61 -8.88
C TRP A 963 11.50 25.93 -7.52
N ILE A 964 12.04 25.42 -6.41
CA ILE A 964 11.57 25.74 -5.05
C ILE A 964 12.28 27.02 -4.61
N VAL A 965 11.72 28.18 -4.97
CA VAL A 965 12.36 29.51 -4.77
C VAL A 965 11.77 30.26 -3.58
N PHE A 966 12.64 30.70 -2.67
CA PHE A 966 12.31 31.50 -1.48
C PHE A 966 13.27 32.68 -1.33
N ARG A 967 12.81 33.75 -0.67
CA ARG A 967 13.62 34.94 -0.36
C ARG A 967 14.39 34.70 0.92
N SER A 968 15.71 34.81 0.89
CA SER A 968 16.55 34.51 2.05
C SER A 968 17.98 35.02 1.83
N PRO A 969 18.67 35.52 2.87
CA PRO A 969 20.07 35.91 2.77
C PRO A 969 20.97 34.75 2.31
N ALA A 970 21.94 35.06 1.45
CA ALA A 970 22.91 34.09 0.93
C ALA A 970 23.66 33.33 2.04
N ARG A 971 23.89 33.96 3.21
CA ARG A 971 24.51 33.33 4.39
C ARG A 971 23.78 32.05 4.82
N ILE A 972 22.44 32.03 4.79
CA ILE A 972 21.65 30.85 5.15
C ILE A 972 21.87 29.71 4.14
N ALA A 973 22.04 30.01 2.85
CA ALA A 973 22.41 28.99 1.85
C ALA A 973 23.80 28.39 2.12
N HIS A 974 24.77 29.20 2.54
CA HIS A 974 26.11 28.71 2.90
C HIS A 974 26.07 27.87 4.18
N LEU A 975 25.37 28.33 5.22
CA LEU A 975 25.20 27.60 6.48
C LEU A 975 24.55 26.23 6.27
N VAL A 976 23.48 26.15 5.48
CA VAL A 976 22.83 24.87 5.17
C VAL A 976 23.69 23.98 4.28
N LYS A 977 24.48 24.54 3.36
CA LYS A 977 25.47 23.75 2.59
C LYS A 977 26.55 23.14 3.49
N SER A 978 26.94 23.81 4.57
CA SER A 978 27.84 23.23 5.58
C SER A 978 27.14 22.14 6.40
N LEU A 979 25.97 22.43 6.98
CA LEU A 979 25.20 21.44 7.76
C LEU A 979 24.85 20.18 6.96
N LYS A 980 24.53 20.32 5.66
CA LYS A 980 24.32 19.18 4.76
C LYS A 980 25.55 18.28 4.70
N ARG A 981 26.75 18.85 4.49
CA ARG A 981 28.00 18.07 4.42
C ARG A 981 28.34 17.38 5.73
N GLU A 982 28.15 18.06 6.87
CA GLU A 982 28.35 17.44 8.19
C GLU A 982 27.34 16.31 8.42
N LEU A 983 26.08 16.49 8.02
CA LEU A 983 25.07 15.43 8.07
C LEU A 983 25.41 14.28 7.12
N ASP A 984 25.83 14.55 5.88
CA ASP A 984 26.21 13.52 4.91
C ASP A 984 27.43 12.72 5.42
N SER A 985 28.38 13.37 6.09
CA SER A 985 29.50 12.72 6.78
C SER A 985 29.03 11.86 7.96
N LEU A 986 28.17 12.41 8.84
CA LEU A 986 27.61 11.70 10.00
C LEU A 986 26.77 10.50 9.57
N LEU A 987 25.97 10.66 8.52
CA LEU A 987 25.22 9.59 7.88
C LEU A 987 26.19 8.53 7.36
N GLN A 988 27.16 8.88 6.52
CA GLN A 988 28.11 7.90 5.99
C GLN A 988 28.88 7.15 7.11
N GLU A 989 29.24 7.86 8.19
CA GLU A 989 29.89 7.31 9.38
C GLU A 989 28.97 6.30 10.10
N LYS A 990 27.76 6.71 10.53
CA LYS A 990 26.79 5.84 11.22
C LYS A 990 26.19 4.74 10.35
N ILE A 991 26.14 4.92 9.04
CA ILE A 991 25.62 3.91 8.12
C ILE A 991 26.69 2.83 7.86
N SER A 992 27.98 3.19 7.96
CA SER A 992 29.11 2.24 7.88
C SER A 992 29.43 1.57 9.21
N ASN A 993 29.36 2.30 10.33
CA ASN A 993 29.53 1.81 11.69
C ASN A 993 28.32 2.23 12.56
N PRO A 994 27.25 1.44 12.58
CA PRO A 994 26.00 1.84 13.22
C PRO A 994 26.05 1.73 14.74
N ALA A 995 25.95 2.89 15.38
CA ALA A 995 25.73 3.06 16.80
C ALA A 995 24.61 4.09 17.03
N PRO A 996 23.79 3.95 18.09
CA PRO A 996 22.77 4.93 18.46
C PRO A 996 23.35 6.35 18.65
N VAL A 997 22.49 7.36 18.64
CA VAL A 997 22.88 8.72 19.01
C VAL A 997 22.84 8.83 20.53
N ASP A 998 24.00 9.08 21.15
CA ASP A 998 24.05 9.47 22.56
C ASP A 998 23.63 10.94 22.71
N TRP A 999 22.36 11.13 23.08
CA TRP A 999 21.77 12.44 23.34
C TRP A 999 22.17 13.04 24.69
N GLN A 1000 22.78 12.26 25.58
CA GLN A 1000 23.28 12.72 26.87
C GLN A 1000 24.65 13.39 26.68
N ASN A 1001 25.51 12.81 25.84
CA ASN A 1001 26.79 13.39 25.44
C ASN A 1001 26.65 14.53 24.43
N ARG A 1002 26.32 15.72 24.94
CA ARG A 1002 26.27 16.99 24.19
C ARG A 1002 27.61 17.49 23.63
N GLN A 1003 28.72 16.84 23.96
CA GLN A 1003 30.04 17.12 23.37
C GLN A 1003 30.34 16.21 22.17
N SER A 1004 29.52 15.19 21.90
CA SER A 1004 29.67 14.37 20.71
C SER A 1004 29.41 15.17 19.44
N LYS A 1005 30.22 14.90 18.40
CA LYS A 1005 30.02 15.39 17.02
C LYS A 1005 28.57 15.17 16.57
N ASP A 1006 28.03 13.99 16.84
CA ASP A 1006 26.66 13.61 16.53
C ASP A 1006 25.63 14.56 17.14
N CYS A 1007 25.63 14.71 18.46
CA CYS A 1007 24.68 15.54 19.17
C CYS A 1007 24.81 17.02 18.75
N ALA A 1008 26.02 17.52 18.51
CA ALA A 1008 26.25 18.89 18.06
C ALA A 1008 25.67 19.16 16.65
N VAL A 1009 25.93 18.28 15.68
CA VAL A 1009 25.38 18.39 14.31
C VAL A 1009 23.86 18.26 14.33
N ILE A 1010 23.32 17.25 15.03
CA ILE A 1010 21.89 16.99 15.08
C ILE A 1010 21.14 18.13 15.81
N THR A 1011 21.68 18.66 16.90
CA THR A 1011 21.13 19.83 17.58
C THR A 1011 21.06 21.04 16.66
N ALA A 1012 22.15 21.33 15.91
CA ALA A 1012 22.19 22.43 14.96
C ALA A 1012 21.15 22.30 13.82
N ILE A 1013 20.84 21.07 13.41
CA ILE A 1013 19.80 20.76 12.41
C ILE A 1013 18.38 20.97 13.00
N ILE A 1014 18.13 20.49 14.22
CA ILE A 1014 16.86 20.70 14.93
C ILE A 1014 16.61 22.20 15.13
N ASP A 1015 17.64 22.96 15.52
CA ASP A 1015 17.50 24.40 15.79
C ASP A 1015 17.22 25.22 14.52
N LEU A 1016 17.80 24.82 13.37
CA LEU A 1016 17.47 25.35 12.04
C LEU A 1016 16.01 25.06 11.66
N ILE A 1017 15.58 23.79 11.75
CA ILE A 1017 14.25 23.33 11.34
C ILE A 1017 13.14 23.91 12.24
N THR A 1018 13.43 24.13 13.52
CA THR A 1018 12.44 24.64 14.49
C THR A 1018 12.27 26.15 14.48
N THR A 1019 13.09 26.91 13.73
CA THR A 1019 12.95 28.37 13.57
C THR A 1019 11.54 28.81 13.20
N GLN A 1020 11.13 30.00 13.64
CA GLN A 1020 9.84 30.61 13.30
C GLN A 1020 10.02 31.62 12.17
N GLU A 1021 9.42 31.35 11.01
CA GLU A 1021 9.36 32.31 9.91
C GLU A 1021 8.36 33.44 10.22
N ARG A 1022 8.70 34.69 9.87
CA ARG A 1022 7.73 35.79 9.86
C ARG A 1022 6.84 35.67 8.63
N ALA A 1023 5.54 35.40 8.83
CA ALA A 1023 4.56 35.27 7.77
C ALA A 1023 4.56 36.49 6.82
N ALA A 1024 4.67 36.23 5.52
CA ALA A 1024 4.78 37.25 4.47
C ALA A 1024 3.43 37.95 4.20
N GLY A 1025 2.96 38.74 5.18
CA GLY A 1025 1.70 39.48 5.09
C GLY A 1025 1.31 40.34 6.30
N SER A 1026 2.04 40.31 7.42
CA SER A 1026 1.64 40.99 8.67
C SER A 1026 1.89 42.51 8.67
N SER A 1027 1.33 43.24 7.69
CA SER A 1027 1.28 44.70 7.72
C SER A 1027 0.20 45.19 8.71
N GLY A 1028 0.53 45.18 10.00
CA GLY A 1028 -0.10 46.04 11.00
C GLY A 1028 -1.59 45.80 11.34
N ARG A 1029 -2.00 44.57 11.65
CA ARG A 1029 -3.18 44.32 12.51
C ARG A 1029 -2.92 43.18 13.50
N THR A 1030 -2.59 43.55 14.73
CA THR A 1030 -2.63 42.65 15.89
C THR A 1030 -4.07 42.27 16.19
N TRP A 1031 -4.43 41.01 16.02
CA TRP A 1031 -5.62 40.44 16.64
C TRP A 1031 -5.26 39.91 18.02
N ALA A 1032 -6.14 40.12 19.01
CA ALA A 1032 -5.85 39.83 20.40
C ALA A 1032 -5.74 38.32 20.67
N SER A 1033 -4.98 37.97 21.71
CA SER A 1033 -4.92 36.62 22.27
C SER A 1033 -6.31 36.13 22.67
N ALA A 1034 -6.68 34.92 22.23
CA ALA A 1034 -7.91 34.27 22.68
C ALA A 1034 -7.88 34.06 24.21
N PRO A 1035 -8.99 34.27 24.93
CA PRO A 1035 -9.07 34.02 26.36
C PRO A 1035 -8.96 32.52 26.67
N LYS A 1036 -8.46 32.20 27.88
CA LYS A 1036 -8.47 30.82 28.39
C LYS A 1036 -9.91 30.32 28.48
N GLY A 1037 -10.19 29.14 27.91
CA GLY A 1037 -11.52 28.54 27.97
C GLY A 1037 -11.93 28.22 29.41
N GLN A 1038 -13.14 28.61 29.79
CA GLN A 1038 -13.78 28.10 31.00
C GLN A 1038 -14.32 26.68 30.73
N HIS A 1039 -14.30 25.82 31.75
CA HIS A 1039 -15.02 24.56 31.69
C HIS A 1039 -16.53 24.83 31.58
N ILE A 1040 -17.16 24.28 30.54
CA ILE A 1040 -18.61 24.17 30.46
C ILE A 1040 -18.94 22.69 30.73
N TYR A 1041 -19.61 22.43 31.86
CA TYR A 1041 -20.26 21.16 32.09
C TYR A 1041 -21.51 21.09 31.20
N PHE A 1042 -21.71 19.97 30.51
CA PHE A 1042 -23.02 19.60 30.01
C PHE A 1042 -23.80 18.98 31.17
N ASN A 1043 -25.00 19.50 31.44
CA ASN A 1043 -26.04 18.79 32.18
C ASN A 1043 -27.06 18.28 31.15
N ASP A 1044 -27.52 17.04 31.32
CA ASP A 1044 -28.63 16.49 30.55
C ASP A 1044 -29.97 16.98 31.12
N ALA A 1045 -30.79 17.67 30.31
CA ALA A 1045 -32.22 17.92 30.52
C ALA A 1045 -32.88 18.51 29.25
N ASP A 1046 -34.22 18.44 29.21
CA ASP A 1046 -35.15 19.25 28.39
C ASP A 1046 -35.16 19.06 26.85
N ASP A 1047 -35.74 17.92 26.44
CA ASP A 1047 -36.95 17.78 25.59
C ASP A 1047 -37.32 18.77 24.45
N ASP A 1048 -37.74 18.14 23.33
CA ASP A 1048 -38.81 18.48 22.37
C ASP A 1048 -38.74 19.62 21.31
N ASP A 1049 -39.51 19.34 20.24
CA ASP A 1049 -39.98 20.12 19.05
C ASP A 1049 -39.05 20.47 17.85
N ASP A 1050 -39.60 20.13 16.65
CA ASP A 1050 -39.25 20.41 15.22
C ASP A 1050 -37.86 20.05 14.62
#